data_AF-A0A952AVB8-F1
#
_entry.id   AF-A0A952AVB8-F1
#
_cell.length_a   1.000
_cell.length_b   1.000
_cell.length_c   1.000
_cell.angle_alpha   90.00
_cell.angle_beta   90.00
_cell.angle_gamma   90.00
#
_symmetry.space_group_name_H-M   'P 1'
#
loop_
_entity.id
_entity.type
_entity.pdbx_description
1 polymer ?
#
loop_
_entity_poly.entity_id
_entity_poly.type
_entity_poly.pdbx_seq_one_letter_code
_entity_poly.pdbx_strand_id
1 'polypeptide(L)'
;MNIVISEFRTRGPSGIDDEFIEIVNTSGNIITIGGWVIKKSSSCGSTLTTLVSIPAGTKLWPGQRYLVGNSDGYSGTVPLDQSYYTSAKTIADDSGIALLDASGNIIDQVGMCDQTTYVEGTPLKPLTAKVDQSYERKTDAASPFNCNDTDNNKRDFIKNPSSSNPQNYLSDPIPCLVVSNVTSSTDDTDVITSGTISIQVTFIQDVVVSGSPTLQLETGTTDGLATFVDLSDGRTLNFTYTVKSGDITSVLDYVSTKALSLNGGSITVGGENAILLLPKPGETGSLSKNKNIRIDATTDDPTVQAIDYRDPPKSPTNADTLKFRVTFSKAVINVDASDFSVTGVTGATLSVEKITSSIYDITVSGGNLPSLNGTVTLSLNPSNSLNPITDVGGKQLVVSDPPLTKSYVVDNQFQSITIVQASDQIEPAITAPIKFIVTFAEKINRPTFTSDDVIQGATGAGVPYVSWRIDPSTQSGDEDKVFILSGYPNGNGDVAPSIPKNRVEDLAGNLNADPYVPTYSACGDPNNDCVVMKDTERPTVTIVQAPGQADPSTTLPIKFNVQFSEPINIYSFTASDITQEAEGASGVTWSITNPTGDKKNFSISAITSDYGILKPIIEENRVLDSVGNGNKASASNTDNEVDYQKPLSVTVDQASKQQDPTID
;
A
#
# COMPACT_ATOMS: atom_id res chain seq x y z
N MET A 1 38.11 33.01 -36.82
CA MET A 1 37.11 33.97 -37.34
C MET A 1 36.94 35.04 -36.28
N ASN A 2 36.88 36.30 -36.69
CA ASN A 2 37.13 37.42 -35.79
C ASN A 2 35.97 38.43 -35.79
N ILE A 3 35.29 38.62 -36.93
CA ILE A 3 34.06 39.39 -37.06
C ILE A 3 33.09 38.54 -37.91
N VAL A 4 31.81 38.50 -37.55
CA VAL A 4 30.76 37.84 -38.35
C VAL A 4 29.54 38.76 -38.48
N ILE A 5 28.75 38.58 -39.53
CA ILE A 5 27.38 39.07 -39.72
C ILE A 5 26.49 38.32 -38.72
N SER A 6 25.99 39.02 -37.71
CA SER A 6 25.19 38.45 -36.63
C SER A 6 23.70 38.58 -36.86
N GLU A 7 23.26 39.63 -37.56
CA GLU A 7 21.86 39.80 -37.96
C GLU A 7 21.78 40.63 -39.24
N PHE A 8 20.83 40.33 -40.12
CA PHE A 8 20.59 41.18 -41.29
C PHE A 8 19.14 41.08 -41.79
N ARG A 9 18.73 42.10 -42.54
CA ARG A 9 17.48 42.12 -43.30
C ARG A 9 17.62 42.93 -44.58
N THR A 10 16.96 42.46 -45.64
CA THR A 10 16.92 43.11 -46.96
C THR A 10 15.57 43.77 -47.25
N ARG A 11 14.62 43.65 -46.32
CA ARG A 11 13.29 44.24 -46.42
C ARG A 11 12.61 44.17 -45.06
N GLY A 12 11.84 45.19 -44.72
CA GLY A 12 10.81 45.03 -43.68
C GLY A 12 9.71 46.09 -43.73
N PRO A 13 9.20 46.60 -42.59
CA PRO A 13 7.93 47.33 -42.53
C PRO A 13 7.81 48.52 -43.47
N SER A 14 8.88 49.32 -43.60
CA SER A 14 8.92 50.53 -44.43
C SER A 14 9.22 50.25 -45.91
N GLY A 15 9.39 48.98 -46.31
CA GLY A 15 9.50 48.57 -47.71
C GLY A 15 10.89 48.08 -48.12
N ILE A 16 11.25 48.33 -49.40
CA ILE A 16 12.50 47.81 -50.00
C ILE A 16 13.75 48.42 -49.37
N ASP A 17 13.70 49.67 -48.94
CA ASP A 17 14.86 50.38 -48.38
C ASP A 17 14.99 50.19 -46.87
N ASP A 18 14.17 49.30 -46.30
CA ASP A 18 14.14 49.06 -44.87
C ASP A 18 15.02 47.87 -44.48
N GLU A 19 16.32 48.16 -44.44
CA GLU A 19 17.42 47.20 -44.51
C GLU A 19 18.49 47.49 -43.46
N PHE A 20 19.10 46.44 -42.92
CA PHE A 20 20.30 46.55 -42.10
C PHE A 20 21.19 45.31 -42.19
N ILE A 21 22.46 45.51 -41.86
CA ILE A 21 23.44 44.47 -41.56
C ILE A 21 24.08 44.82 -40.23
N GLU A 22 24.06 43.87 -39.32
CA GLU A 22 24.75 43.90 -38.04
C GLU A 22 25.93 42.94 -38.10
N ILE A 23 27.10 43.40 -37.65
CA ILE A 23 28.28 42.56 -37.45
C ILE A 23 28.69 42.58 -35.98
N VAL A 24 29.28 41.47 -35.50
CA VAL A 24 29.77 41.32 -34.13
C VAL A 24 31.22 40.85 -34.12
N ASN A 25 32.02 41.38 -33.19
CA ASN A 25 33.35 40.84 -32.90
C ASN A 25 33.23 39.59 -32.03
N THR A 26 33.50 38.44 -32.63
CA THR A 26 33.44 37.13 -31.94
C THR A 26 34.76 36.74 -31.29
N SER A 27 35.83 37.50 -31.53
CA SER A 27 37.15 37.26 -30.95
C SER A 27 37.27 37.83 -29.53
N GLY A 28 38.32 37.40 -28.81
CA GLY A 28 38.71 37.98 -27.53
C GLY A 28 39.60 39.23 -27.66
N ASN A 29 39.85 39.72 -28.88
CA ASN A 29 40.74 40.85 -29.13
C ASN A 29 39.99 42.04 -29.70
N ILE A 30 40.51 43.26 -29.49
CA ILE A 30 40.04 44.44 -30.21
C ILE A 30 40.46 44.32 -31.68
N ILE A 31 39.51 44.45 -32.61
CA ILE A 31 39.79 44.36 -34.05
C ILE A 31 39.61 45.74 -34.68
N THR A 32 40.60 46.18 -35.43
CA THR A 32 40.47 47.39 -36.26
C THR A 32 39.78 47.02 -37.56
N ILE A 33 38.53 47.44 -37.71
CA ILE A 33 37.70 47.23 -38.91
C ILE A 33 37.64 48.47 -39.82
N GLY A 34 38.30 49.57 -39.44
CA GLY A 34 38.39 50.74 -40.29
C GLY A 34 39.06 50.43 -41.63
N GLY A 35 38.42 50.85 -42.72
CA GLY A 35 38.84 50.53 -44.09
C GLY A 35 38.25 49.24 -44.67
N TRP A 36 37.55 48.44 -43.86
CA TRP A 36 36.79 47.28 -44.34
C TRP A 36 35.55 47.74 -45.11
N VAL A 37 34.97 46.84 -45.91
CA VAL A 37 33.81 47.16 -46.75
C VAL A 37 32.72 46.11 -46.62
N ILE A 38 31.47 46.54 -46.66
CA ILE A 38 30.32 45.64 -46.84
C ILE A 38 29.88 45.74 -48.30
N LYS A 39 29.82 44.61 -48.98
CA LYS A 39 29.40 44.48 -50.37
C LYS A 39 28.16 43.61 -50.50
N LYS A 40 27.42 43.83 -51.57
CA LYS A 40 26.32 42.96 -51.99
C LYS A 40 26.51 42.47 -53.42
N SER A 41 25.88 41.34 -53.74
CA SER A 41 25.65 40.87 -55.11
C SER A 41 24.44 41.58 -55.75
N SER A 42 24.23 41.38 -57.05
CA SER A 42 23.08 41.93 -57.79
C SER A 42 21.96 40.89 -57.86
N SER A 43 20.97 40.97 -56.96
CA SER A 43 19.92 39.93 -56.85
C SER A 43 20.55 38.54 -56.79
N CYS A 44 19.86 37.50 -57.26
CA CYS A 44 20.47 36.20 -57.57
C CYS A 44 21.43 36.28 -58.77
N GLY A 45 22.55 36.99 -58.61
CA GLY A 45 23.52 37.23 -59.68
C GLY A 45 24.91 37.62 -59.14
N SER A 46 25.81 38.01 -60.04
CA SER A 46 27.24 38.09 -59.72
C SER A 46 27.85 39.50 -59.70
N THR A 47 27.10 40.55 -60.03
CA THR A 47 27.62 41.92 -60.04
C THR A 47 27.74 42.45 -58.61
N LEU A 48 28.93 42.91 -58.23
CA LEU A 48 29.24 43.33 -56.86
C LEU A 48 29.14 44.84 -56.69
N THR A 49 28.45 45.29 -55.64
CA THR A 49 28.34 46.72 -55.28
C THR A 49 28.76 46.93 -53.84
N THR A 50 29.59 47.95 -53.57
CA THR A 50 29.92 48.37 -52.20
C THR A 50 28.76 49.17 -51.60
N LEU A 51 28.23 48.68 -50.48
CA LEU A 51 27.24 49.40 -49.67
C LEU A 51 27.94 50.52 -48.91
N VAL A 52 28.89 50.14 -48.05
CA VAL A 52 29.66 51.04 -47.19
C VAL A 52 31.14 50.68 -47.17
N SER A 53 31.96 51.70 -46.92
CA SER A 53 33.33 51.55 -46.45
C SER A 53 33.39 52.05 -45.00
N ILE A 54 33.82 51.19 -44.08
CA ILE A 54 33.85 51.50 -42.66
C ILE A 54 34.91 52.57 -42.41
N PRO A 55 34.59 53.67 -41.69
CA PRO A 55 35.53 54.78 -41.48
C PRO A 55 36.88 54.33 -40.93
N ALA A 56 37.95 54.98 -41.40
CA ALA A 56 39.29 54.69 -40.91
C ALA A 56 39.36 54.89 -39.38
N GLY A 57 40.01 53.95 -38.68
CA GLY A 57 40.16 53.99 -37.23
C GLY A 57 39.05 53.34 -36.41
N THR A 58 37.95 52.87 -37.03
CA THR A 58 36.91 52.10 -36.32
C THR A 58 37.49 50.80 -35.74
N LYS A 59 37.23 50.55 -34.46
CA LYS A 59 37.66 49.35 -33.73
C LYS A 59 36.48 48.71 -33.03
N LEU A 60 36.34 47.39 -33.08
CA LEU A 60 35.34 46.67 -32.29
C LEU A 60 36.01 45.91 -31.15
N TRP A 61 35.50 46.10 -29.95
CA TRP A 61 35.86 45.32 -28.77
C TRP A 61 35.20 43.93 -28.81
N PRO A 62 35.70 42.94 -28.04
CA PRO A 62 35.07 41.63 -27.92
C PRO A 62 33.57 41.72 -27.59
N GLY A 63 32.73 41.05 -28.38
CA GLY A 63 31.27 41.06 -28.22
C GLY A 63 30.58 42.36 -28.64
N GLN A 64 31.33 43.39 -29.05
CA GLN A 64 30.77 44.65 -29.51
C GLN A 64 30.26 44.50 -30.94
N ARG A 65 29.18 45.22 -31.25
CA ARG A 65 28.48 45.16 -32.53
C ARG A 65 28.64 46.44 -33.33
N TYR A 66 28.41 46.36 -34.64
CA TYR A 66 28.40 47.49 -35.54
C TYR A 66 27.23 47.37 -36.50
N LEU A 67 26.38 48.39 -36.54
CA LEU A 67 25.12 48.38 -37.27
C LEU A 67 25.19 49.30 -38.48
N VAL A 68 24.93 48.72 -39.65
CA VAL A 68 24.90 49.44 -40.93
C VAL A 68 23.52 49.31 -41.55
N GLY A 69 22.95 50.40 -42.08
CA GLY A 69 21.62 50.34 -42.68
C GLY A 69 21.36 51.40 -43.74
N ASN A 70 20.25 51.24 -44.44
CA ASN A 70 19.78 52.20 -45.43
C ASN A 70 18.92 53.26 -44.71
N SER A 71 19.45 54.47 -44.54
CA SER A 71 18.76 55.51 -43.76
C SER A 71 17.49 56.06 -44.43
N ASP A 72 17.26 55.78 -45.71
CA ASP A 72 16.06 56.24 -46.43
C ASP A 72 14.81 55.42 -46.02
N GLY A 73 14.99 54.18 -45.52
CA GLY A 73 13.88 53.30 -45.16
C GLY A 73 14.00 52.59 -43.81
N TYR A 74 15.16 52.60 -43.15
CA TYR A 74 15.39 51.89 -41.88
C TYR A 74 14.35 52.21 -40.80
N SER A 75 13.62 51.19 -40.34
CA SER A 75 12.55 51.28 -39.35
C SER A 75 12.96 50.86 -37.94
N GLY A 76 14.21 50.43 -37.73
CA GLY A 76 14.66 49.93 -36.43
C GLY A 76 14.82 51.03 -35.39
N THR A 77 14.64 50.69 -34.12
CA THR A 77 14.73 51.65 -33.00
C THR A 77 16.16 51.93 -32.57
N VAL A 78 17.10 51.03 -32.89
CA VAL A 78 18.52 51.19 -32.56
C VAL A 78 19.19 52.05 -33.63
N PRO A 79 19.89 53.15 -33.25
CA PRO A 79 20.56 54.02 -34.22
C PRO A 79 21.62 53.28 -35.03
N LEU A 80 21.67 53.55 -36.33
CA LEU A 80 22.73 53.05 -37.22
C LEU A 80 24.08 53.68 -36.83
N ASP A 81 25.14 52.86 -36.76
CA ASP A 81 26.51 53.36 -36.62
C ASP A 81 27.01 53.96 -37.94
N GLN A 82 26.54 53.41 -39.07
CA GLN A 82 26.82 53.94 -40.40
C GLN A 82 25.64 53.75 -41.35
N SER A 83 25.31 54.81 -42.07
CA SER A 83 24.26 54.77 -43.09
C SER A 83 24.85 54.69 -44.50
N TYR A 84 24.12 54.03 -45.41
CA TYR A 84 24.23 54.24 -46.84
C TYR A 84 22.94 54.84 -47.40
N TYR A 85 23.06 55.57 -48.51
CA TYR A 85 21.96 56.30 -49.15
C TYR A 85 21.73 55.78 -50.57
N THR A 86 20.51 56.00 -51.08
CA THR A 86 20.04 55.78 -52.46
C THR A 86 19.54 54.37 -52.81
N SER A 87 18.47 54.33 -53.62
CA SER A 87 17.87 53.12 -54.20
C SER A 87 18.81 52.31 -55.12
N ALA A 88 19.96 52.88 -55.52
CA ALA A 88 21.00 52.14 -56.24
C ALA A 88 21.78 51.17 -55.31
N LYS A 89 21.69 51.36 -53.99
CA LYS A 89 22.36 50.56 -52.97
C LYS A 89 21.43 49.63 -52.19
N THR A 90 20.14 49.58 -52.51
CA THR A 90 19.19 48.63 -51.92
C THR A 90 19.65 47.17 -52.15
N ILE A 91 19.58 46.35 -51.12
CA ILE A 91 19.90 44.93 -51.12
C ILE A 91 18.67 44.18 -51.66
N ALA A 92 18.83 43.49 -52.79
CA ALA A 92 17.72 42.70 -53.32
C ALA A 92 17.37 41.54 -52.38
N ASP A 93 16.08 41.17 -52.32
CA ASP A 93 15.57 40.13 -51.41
C ASP A 93 16.26 38.77 -51.56
N ASP A 94 16.86 38.51 -52.72
CA ASP A 94 17.57 37.29 -53.11
C ASP A 94 19.10 37.49 -53.26
N SER A 95 19.62 38.63 -52.78
CA SER A 95 21.04 38.99 -52.88
C SER A 95 21.94 38.21 -51.93
N GLY A 96 23.24 38.21 -52.24
CA GLY A 96 24.30 37.89 -51.29
C GLY A 96 24.90 39.15 -50.66
N ILE A 97 25.42 39.05 -49.45
CA ILE A 97 26.08 40.09 -48.65
C ILE A 97 27.43 39.53 -48.19
N ALA A 98 28.49 40.34 -48.22
CA ALA A 98 29.77 39.97 -47.64
C ALA A 98 30.43 41.13 -46.91
N LEU A 99 31.10 40.81 -45.82
CA LEU A 99 32.06 41.65 -45.13
C LEU A 99 33.46 41.33 -45.69
N LEU A 100 34.18 42.35 -46.13
CA LEU A 100 35.54 42.19 -46.65
C LEU A 100 36.52 43.08 -45.89
N ASP A 101 37.72 42.56 -45.64
CA ASP A 101 38.80 43.35 -45.05
C ASP A 101 39.34 44.42 -46.01
N ALA A 102 40.27 45.24 -45.53
CA ALA A 102 40.90 46.30 -46.32
C ALA A 102 41.72 45.79 -47.52
N SER A 103 42.09 44.50 -47.55
CA SER A 103 42.79 43.86 -48.68
C SER A 103 41.82 43.24 -49.68
N GLY A 104 40.52 43.23 -49.38
CA GLY A 104 39.49 42.62 -50.21
C GLY A 104 39.27 41.12 -49.96
N ASN A 105 39.81 40.57 -48.88
CA ASN A 105 39.50 39.19 -48.48
C ASN A 105 38.11 39.15 -47.84
N ILE A 106 37.34 38.10 -48.13
CA ILE A 106 36.04 37.87 -47.48
C ILE A 106 36.32 37.42 -46.04
N ILE A 107 35.65 38.08 -45.10
CA ILE A 107 35.70 37.76 -43.66
C ILE A 107 34.50 36.92 -43.25
N ASP A 108 33.32 37.27 -43.78
CA ASP A 108 32.07 36.52 -43.60
C ASP A 108 31.11 36.89 -44.75
N GLN A 109 30.23 35.98 -45.12
CA GLN A 109 29.27 36.18 -46.20
C GLN A 109 27.99 35.36 -46.05
N VAL A 110 26.89 35.89 -46.58
CA VAL A 110 25.58 35.24 -46.56
C VAL A 110 24.84 35.44 -47.85
N GLY A 111 24.21 34.37 -48.36
CA GLY A 111 23.46 34.37 -49.60
C GLY A 111 22.02 33.86 -49.43
N MET A 112 21.09 34.44 -50.18
CA MET A 112 19.68 34.01 -50.24
C MET A 112 19.30 33.35 -51.58
N CYS A 113 20.29 33.03 -52.41
CA CYS A 113 20.10 32.30 -53.66
C CYS A 113 21.36 31.50 -54.03
N ASP A 114 21.20 30.41 -54.77
CA ASP A 114 22.32 29.52 -55.15
C ASP A 114 23.29 30.14 -56.17
N GLN A 115 22.93 31.26 -56.81
CA GLN A 115 23.75 31.91 -57.86
C GLN A 115 24.38 33.23 -57.42
N THR A 116 24.19 33.66 -56.16
CA THR A 116 24.86 34.86 -55.66
C THR A 116 26.35 34.62 -55.51
N THR A 117 27.18 35.62 -55.80
CA THR A 117 28.64 35.51 -55.58
C THR A 117 28.97 35.31 -54.10
N TYR A 118 28.19 35.94 -53.22
CA TYR A 118 28.32 35.79 -51.77
C TYR A 118 27.28 34.79 -51.28
N VAL A 119 27.73 33.59 -50.95
CA VAL A 119 26.94 32.50 -50.38
C VAL A 119 27.87 31.49 -49.73
N GLU A 120 27.46 30.97 -48.59
CA GLU A 120 28.18 29.97 -47.83
C GLU A 120 27.30 28.72 -47.68
N GLY A 121 27.81 27.60 -48.16
CA GLY A 121 27.09 26.33 -48.12
C GLY A 121 25.71 26.41 -48.78
N THR A 122 24.65 26.15 -48.01
CA THR A 122 23.27 26.19 -48.50
C THR A 122 22.67 27.58 -48.27
N PRO A 123 22.14 28.26 -49.31
CA PRO A 123 21.60 29.60 -49.16
C PRO A 123 20.33 29.62 -48.32
N LEU A 124 20.05 30.82 -47.80
CA LEU A 124 18.84 31.17 -47.11
C LEU A 124 17.69 31.44 -48.08
N LYS A 125 16.46 31.55 -47.56
CA LYS A 125 15.32 31.94 -48.38
C LYS A 125 15.20 33.47 -48.46
N PRO A 126 14.81 34.04 -49.61
CA PRO A 126 14.58 35.48 -49.74
C PRO A 126 13.59 36.07 -48.72
N LEU A 127 13.84 37.32 -48.29
CA LEU A 127 12.96 38.08 -47.40
C LEU A 127 12.01 38.99 -48.21
N THR A 128 10.88 38.47 -48.68
CA THR A 128 9.97 39.21 -49.59
C THR A 128 8.81 39.96 -48.90
N ALA A 129 8.55 39.67 -47.63
CA ALA A 129 7.44 40.29 -46.88
C ALA A 129 7.78 41.70 -46.34
N LYS A 130 6.77 42.58 -46.26
CA LYS A 130 6.89 43.91 -45.63
C LYS A 130 6.46 43.86 -44.17
N VAL A 131 7.20 43.10 -43.37
CA VAL A 131 6.99 42.91 -41.93
C VAL A 131 8.33 43.06 -41.22
N ASP A 132 8.31 43.29 -39.91
CA ASP A 132 9.54 43.28 -39.13
C ASP A 132 10.09 41.85 -39.12
N GLN A 133 11.15 41.59 -39.87
CA GLN A 133 11.76 40.28 -39.99
C GLN A 133 13.26 40.43 -40.25
N SER A 134 14.01 39.42 -39.85
CA SER A 134 15.45 39.35 -40.08
C SER A 134 15.91 37.90 -40.15
N TYR A 135 17.13 37.72 -40.63
CA TYR A 135 17.91 36.53 -40.30
C TYR A 135 18.86 36.89 -39.18
N GLU A 136 18.85 36.08 -38.14
CA GLU A 136 19.75 36.19 -36.98
C GLU A 136 20.61 34.93 -36.91
N ARG A 137 21.90 35.11 -36.63
CA ARG A 137 22.82 33.99 -36.44
C ARG A 137 22.42 33.23 -35.17
N LYS A 138 22.30 31.92 -35.26
CA LYS A 138 21.74 31.06 -34.21
C LYS A 138 22.56 31.13 -32.93
N THR A 139 21.87 31.01 -31.81
CA THR A 139 22.44 30.64 -30.53
C THR A 139 22.38 29.13 -30.35
N ASP A 140 23.41 28.54 -29.77
CA ASP A 140 23.39 27.17 -29.27
C ASP A 140 24.07 27.09 -27.90
N ALA A 141 24.04 25.92 -27.26
CA ALA A 141 24.63 25.73 -25.93
C ALA A 141 26.15 25.98 -25.89
N ALA A 142 26.84 25.88 -27.04
CA ALA A 142 28.27 26.16 -27.18
C ALA A 142 28.54 27.64 -27.56
N SER A 143 27.54 28.36 -28.05
CA SER A 143 27.61 29.76 -28.47
C SER A 143 26.30 30.49 -28.16
N PRO A 144 26.06 30.88 -26.89
CA PRO A 144 24.78 31.47 -26.48
C PRO A 144 24.51 32.89 -27.01
N PHE A 145 25.40 33.48 -27.82
CA PHE A 145 25.39 34.91 -28.15
C PHE A 145 25.61 35.25 -29.64
N ASN A 146 25.12 34.38 -30.56
CA ASN A 146 25.11 34.59 -32.02
C ASN A 146 26.51 34.59 -32.66
N CYS A 147 27.41 33.73 -32.18
CA CYS A 147 28.82 33.79 -32.59
C CYS A 147 29.30 32.60 -33.42
N ASN A 148 28.43 31.63 -33.69
CA ASN A 148 28.79 30.40 -34.38
C ASN A 148 28.75 30.60 -35.91
N ASP A 149 29.82 30.17 -36.59
CA ASP A 149 30.01 30.31 -38.03
C ASP A 149 30.56 29.01 -38.62
N THR A 150 29.72 28.28 -39.36
CA THR A 150 30.05 26.94 -39.87
C THR A 150 30.28 26.93 -41.39
N ASP A 151 30.53 28.10 -41.97
CA ASP A 151 30.60 28.35 -43.41
C ASP A 151 29.36 27.80 -44.16
N ASN A 152 28.19 27.81 -43.50
CA ASN A 152 26.94 27.30 -44.08
C ASN A 152 25.74 28.12 -43.60
N ASN A 153 25.24 28.99 -44.48
CA ASN A 153 24.22 29.95 -44.10
C ASN A 153 22.96 29.31 -43.49
N LYS A 154 22.49 28.17 -44.01
CA LYS A 154 21.32 27.45 -43.44
C LYS A 154 21.58 26.88 -42.03
N ARG A 155 22.81 26.47 -41.73
CA ARG A 155 23.19 26.03 -40.38
C ARG A 155 23.32 27.23 -39.44
N ASP A 156 23.83 28.33 -39.94
CA ASP A 156 24.24 29.46 -39.11
C ASP A 156 23.10 30.43 -38.81
N PHE A 157 22.13 30.61 -39.70
CA PHE A 157 21.05 31.59 -39.51
C PHE A 157 19.69 30.95 -39.25
N ILE A 158 18.90 31.61 -38.40
CA ILE A 158 17.46 31.40 -38.21
C ILE A 158 16.70 32.62 -38.70
N LYS A 159 15.55 32.39 -39.34
CA LYS A 159 14.65 33.47 -39.75
C LYS A 159 13.77 33.86 -38.56
N ASN A 160 13.81 35.12 -38.15
CA ASN A 160 12.83 35.73 -37.26
C ASN A 160 11.72 36.36 -38.13
N PRO A 161 10.51 35.77 -38.21
CA PRO A 161 9.52 36.17 -39.21
C PRO A 161 8.69 37.41 -38.84
N SER A 162 8.79 37.89 -37.61
CA SER A 162 7.93 38.95 -37.06
C SER A 162 8.63 39.86 -36.04
N SER A 163 9.96 39.82 -35.98
CA SER A 163 10.77 40.70 -35.13
C SER A 163 12.19 40.83 -35.69
N SER A 164 12.82 41.98 -35.46
CA SER A 164 14.27 42.16 -35.52
C SER A 164 14.78 42.76 -34.21
N ASN A 165 16.05 42.51 -33.85
CA ASN A 165 16.66 43.06 -32.64
C ASN A 165 18.09 43.57 -32.89
N PRO A 166 18.24 44.53 -33.84
CA PRO A 166 19.56 45.04 -34.19
C PRO A 166 20.20 45.74 -32.99
N GLN A 167 21.50 45.56 -32.85
CA GLN A 167 22.36 46.17 -31.85
C GLN A 167 23.50 46.90 -32.56
N ASN A 168 24.01 47.94 -31.92
CA ASN A 168 25.01 48.84 -32.50
C ASN A 168 26.23 48.98 -31.57
N TYR A 169 27.13 49.91 -31.91
CA TYR A 169 28.36 50.17 -31.17
C TYR A 169 28.15 50.55 -29.69
N LEU A 170 26.98 51.09 -29.35
CA LEU A 170 26.61 51.53 -28.00
C LEU A 170 25.82 50.48 -27.21
N SER A 171 25.47 49.37 -27.83
CA SER A 171 24.83 48.25 -27.13
C SER A 171 25.84 47.58 -26.20
N ASP A 172 25.38 47.09 -25.05
CA ASP A 172 26.25 46.40 -24.10
C ASP A 172 26.97 45.24 -24.81
N PRO A 173 28.32 45.21 -24.84
CA PRO A 173 29.04 44.13 -25.49
C PRO A 173 28.71 42.79 -24.83
N ILE A 174 28.41 41.77 -25.64
CA ILE A 174 28.14 40.42 -25.17
C ILE A 174 29.23 39.49 -25.74
N PRO A 175 30.30 39.20 -24.98
CA PRO A 175 31.41 38.41 -25.49
C PRO A 175 31.00 36.96 -25.75
N CYS A 176 31.48 36.41 -26.86
CA CYS A 176 31.25 35.04 -27.31
C CYS A 176 32.01 33.96 -26.51
N LEU A 177 32.55 34.32 -25.34
CA LEU A 177 33.72 33.68 -24.74
C LEU A 177 33.36 33.07 -23.38
N VAL A 178 33.13 31.76 -23.33
CA VAL A 178 32.84 30.99 -22.10
C VAL A 178 33.77 29.80 -21.97
N VAL A 179 33.79 29.17 -20.79
CA VAL A 179 34.42 27.86 -20.60
C VAL A 179 33.75 26.86 -21.56
N SER A 180 34.56 26.19 -22.38
CA SER A 180 34.07 25.22 -23.39
C SER A 180 33.77 23.84 -22.82
N ASN A 181 34.54 23.43 -21.80
CA ASN A 181 34.51 22.08 -21.30
C ASN A 181 35.00 22.01 -19.87
N VAL A 182 34.34 21.21 -19.05
CA VAL A 182 34.81 20.79 -17.72
C VAL A 182 34.85 19.27 -17.70
N THR A 183 36.01 18.70 -17.44
CA THR A 183 36.21 17.24 -17.38
C THR A 183 37.10 16.87 -16.21
N SER A 184 37.37 15.58 -16.05
CA SER A 184 38.28 15.03 -15.05
C SER A 184 39.12 13.92 -15.66
N SER A 185 40.38 13.84 -15.21
CA SER A 185 41.29 12.74 -15.51
C SER A 185 41.15 11.56 -14.54
N THR A 186 40.35 11.71 -13.48
CA THR A 186 39.98 10.62 -12.57
C THR A 186 38.99 9.69 -13.26
N ASP A 187 39.15 8.38 -13.12
CA ASP A 187 38.33 7.38 -13.84
C ASP A 187 36.88 7.32 -13.35
N ASP A 188 35.96 6.91 -14.23
CA ASP A 188 34.51 6.87 -13.98
C ASP A 188 34.04 5.65 -13.15
N THR A 189 34.85 4.59 -13.09
CA THR A 189 34.39 3.27 -12.61
C THR A 189 34.44 3.11 -11.11
N ASP A 190 35.09 4.04 -10.40
CA ASP A 190 35.45 3.86 -9.00
C ASP A 190 34.61 4.80 -8.12
N VAL A 191 34.10 4.25 -7.02
CA VAL A 191 33.58 5.08 -5.92
C VAL A 191 34.77 5.54 -5.10
N ILE A 192 34.99 6.84 -5.08
CA ILE A 192 36.13 7.45 -4.39
C ILE A 192 35.76 7.65 -2.93
N THR A 193 36.52 7.03 -2.05
CA THR A 193 36.29 7.06 -0.59
C THR A 193 37.28 7.96 0.14
N SER A 194 38.41 8.26 -0.49
CA SER A 194 39.46 9.16 0.00
C SER A 194 40.41 9.55 -1.13
N GLY A 195 41.32 10.49 -0.89
CA GLY A 195 42.32 10.91 -1.85
C GLY A 195 41.90 12.16 -2.62
N THR A 196 42.33 12.28 -3.88
CA THR A 196 42.18 13.50 -4.67
C THR A 196 41.54 13.25 -6.03
N ILE A 197 40.74 14.21 -6.49
CA ILE A 197 40.08 14.24 -7.80
C ILE A 197 40.64 15.42 -8.59
N SER A 198 41.10 15.18 -9.82
CA SER A 198 41.62 16.24 -10.68
C SER A 198 40.55 16.71 -11.65
N ILE A 199 40.35 18.02 -11.78
CA ILE A 199 39.32 18.63 -12.64
C ILE A 199 39.96 19.61 -13.60
N GLN A 200 39.58 19.55 -14.87
CA GLN A 200 40.12 20.41 -15.93
C GLN A 200 39.02 21.33 -16.46
N VAL A 201 39.24 22.64 -16.40
CA VAL A 201 38.33 23.68 -16.91
C VAL A 201 38.99 24.33 -18.13
N THR A 202 38.45 24.09 -19.32
CA THR A 202 39.05 24.48 -20.61
C THR A 202 38.40 25.73 -21.18
N PHE A 203 39.18 26.79 -21.39
CA PHE A 203 38.75 28.02 -22.07
C PHE A 203 38.89 27.92 -23.60
N ILE A 204 38.03 28.64 -24.32
CA ILE A 204 38.06 28.74 -25.80
C ILE A 204 39.23 29.61 -26.30
N GLN A 205 39.97 30.28 -25.43
CA GLN A 205 41.15 31.06 -25.78
C GLN A 205 42.19 30.96 -24.68
N ASP A 206 43.42 31.36 -25.02
CA ASP A 206 44.51 31.43 -24.06
C ASP A 206 44.17 32.47 -23.00
N VAL A 207 44.39 32.09 -21.74
CA VAL A 207 44.11 32.92 -20.57
C VAL A 207 45.40 33.21 -19.82
N VAL A 208 45.42 34.33 -19.11
CA VAL A 208 46.44 34.63 -18.10
C VAL A 208 45.76 34.62 -16.74
N VAL A 209 46.25 33.75 -15.86
CA VAL A 209 45.73 33.57 -14.49
C VAL A 209 46.68 34.21 -13.50
N SER A 210 46.14 34.98 -12.57
CA SER A 210 46.83 35.43 -11.36
C SER A 210 46.06 35.00 -10.11
N GLY A 211 46.77 34.81 -9.00
CA GLY A 211 46.18 34.28 -7.77
C GLY A 211 45.84 32.79 -7.87
N SER A 212 44.93 32.34 -7.01
CA SER A 212 44.55 30.92 -6.89
C SER A 212 43.03 30.79 -6.97
N PRO A 213 42.45 30.79 -8.19
CA PRO A 213 41.01 30.59 -8.35
C PRO A 213 40.56 29.26 -7.73
N THR A 214 39.27 29.16 -7.44
CA THR A 214 38.65 27.98 -6.82
C THR A 214 37.42 27.56 -7.61
N LEU A 215 37.12 26.27 -7.60
CA LEU A 215 35.93 25.70 -8.19
C LEU A 215 35.13 25.00 -7.10
N GLN A 216 33.90 25.46 -6.85
CA GLN A 216 33.04 24.83 -5.85
C GLN A 216 32.31 23.61 -6.43
N LEU A 217 32.50 22.45 -5.81
CA LEU A 217 31.95 21.16 -6.21
C LEU A 217 30.75 20.77 -5.35
N GLU A 218 29.77 20.14 -5.98
CA GLU A 218 28.63 19.50 -5.31
C GLU A 218 29.07 18.13 -4.78
N THR A 219 29.44 18.10 -3.49
CA THR A 219 30.02 16.93 -2.82
C THR A 219 29.10 16.38 -1.73
N GLY A 220 27.84 16.79 -1.71
CA GLY A 220 26.83 16.37 -0.75
C GLY A 220 26.32 17.53 0.10
N THR A 221 26.02 17.27 1.37
CA THR A 221 25.42 18.28 2.26
C THR A 221 26.29 19.52 2.50
N THR A 222 27.61 19.39 2.36
CA THR A 222 28.57 20.49 2.44
C THR A 222 29.49 20.44 1.24
N ASP A 223 29.44 21.50 0.44
CA ASP A 223 30.19 21.59 -0.81
C ASP A 223 31.68 21.82 -0.62
N GLY A 224 32.45 21.09 -1.42
CA GLY A 224 33.88 21.13 -1.48
C GLY A 224 34.43 22.26 -2.35
N LEU A 225 35.62 22.77 -2.02
CA LEU A 225 36.37 23.67 -2.90
C LEU A 225 37.55 22.92 -3.52
N ALA A 226 37.54 22.79 -4.85
CA ALA A 226 38.72 22.39 -5.60
C ALA A 226 39.64 23.60 -5.79
N THR A 227 40.93 23.39 -5.60
CA THR A 227 41.96 24.44 -5.64
C THR A 227 42.72 24.40 -6.95
N PHE A 228 42.95 25.58 -7.55
CA PHE A 228 43.78 25.73 -8.75
C PHE A 228 45.20 25.22 -8.53
N VAL A 229 45.70 24.43 -9.48
CA VAL A 229 47.02 23.83 -9.50
C VAL A 229 47.92 24.57 -10.49
N ASP A 230 47.55 24.54 -11.77
CA ASP A 230 48.29 25.16 -12.85
C ASP A 230 47.40 25.44 -14.09
N LEU A 231 47.97 26.21 -15.02
CA LEU A 231 47.41 26.45 -16.35
C LEU A 231 48.19 25.62 -17.36
N SER A 232 47.54 24.63 -17.96
CA SER A 232 48.10 23.80 -19.03
C SER A 232 47.65 24.30 -20.41
N ASP A 233 48.55 24.17 -21.39
CA ASP A 233 48.33 24.51 -22.80
C ASP A 233 47.80 25.94 -23.04
N GLY A 234 48.06 26.86 -22.09
CA GLY A 234 47.58 28.24 -22.11
C GLY A 234 46.09 28.43 -21.84
N ARG A 235 45.29 27.35 -21.75
CA ARG A 235 43.81 27.41 -21.83
C ARG A 235 43.09 26.61 -20.77
N THR A 236 43.75 25.62 -20.18
CA THR A 236 43.12 24.65 -19.29
C THR A 236 43.58 24.87 -17.87
N LEU A 237 42.68 25.36 -17.02
CA LEU A 237 42.93 25.46 -15.59
C LEU A 237 42.73 24.07 -14.99
N ASN A 238 43.78 23.54 -14.38
CA ASN A 238 43.70 22.29 -13.63
C ASN A 238 43.43 22.61 -12.16
N PHE A 239 42.47 21.89 -11.59
CA PHE A 239 42.09 21.96 -10.19
C PHE A 239 42.29 20.59 -9.54
N THR A 240 42.55 20.60 -8.25
CA THR A 240 42.53 19.40 -7.42
C THR A 240 41.53 19.57 -6.29
N TYR A 241 40.65 18.60 -6.13
CA TYR A 241 39.78 18.45 -4.97
C TYR A 241 40.30 17.32 -4.08
N THR A 242 40.39 17.57 -2.77
CA THR A 242 40.71 16.52 -1.79
C THR A 242 39.42 16.07 -1.13
N VAL A 243 39.08 14.79 -1.29
CA VAL A 243 37.89 14.16 -0.71
C VAL A 243 37.97 14.21 0.81
N LYS A 244 36.91 14.70 1.44
CA LYS A 244 36.75 14.85 2.88
C LYS A 244 35.77 13.81 3.41
N SER A 245 35.92 13.50 4.70
CA SER A 245 34.98 12.64 5.41
C SER A 245 33.55 13.21 5.31
N GLY A 246 32.60 12.38 4.88
CA GLY A 246 31.20 12.73 4.74
C GLY A 246 30.80 13.26 3.35
N ASP A 247 31.74 13.41 2.41
CA ASP A 247 31.40 13.72 1.03
C ASP A 247 30.63 12.54 0.40
N ILE A 248 29.48 12.83 -0.21
CA ILE A 248 28.62 11.85 -0.85
C ILE A 248 28.02 12.46 -2.11
N THR A 249 28.37 11.91 -3.27
CA THR A 249 27.69 12.24 -4.54
C THR A 249 27.63 11.05 -5.47
N SER A 250 26.48 10.89 -6.12
CA SER A 250 26.24 9.81 -7.10
C SER A 250 26.79 10.12 -8.49
N VAL A 251 27.00 11.41 -8.80
CA VAL A 251 27.69 11.94 -9.98
C VAL A 251 28.24 13.32 -9.60
N LEU A 252 29.56 13.45 -9.51
CA LEU A 252 30.23 14.69 -9.14
C LEU A 252 30.01 15.78 -10.21
N ASP A 253 29.67 16.98 -9.77
CA ASP A 253 29.61 18.19 -10.60
C ASP A 253 30.04 19.42 -9.80
N TYR A 254 30.00 20.59 -10.43
CA TYR A 254 30.06 21.89 -9.75
C TYR A 254 28.68 22.44 -9.42
N VAL A 255 28.60 23.26 -8.37
CA VAL A 255 27.32 23.70 -7.76
C VAL A 255 26.45 24.55 -8.68
N SER A 256 27.04 25.27 -9.64
CA SER A 256 26.31 26.10 -10.61
C SER A 256 27.21 26.59 -11.75
N THR A 257 26.62 27.23 -12.76
CA THR A 257 27.37 27.93 -13.83
C THR A 257 28.30 29.04 -13.33
N LYS A 258 28.20 29.46 -12.06
CA LYS A 258 29.04 30.50 -11.44
C LYS A 258 30.02 29.93 -10.40
N ALA A 259 30.23 28.62 -10.37
CA ALA A 259 31.05 27.95 -9.36
C ALA A 259 32.56 28.26 -9.45
N LEU A 260 33.03 28.81 -10.59
CA LEU A 260 34.41 29.26 -10.75
C LEU A 260 34.57 30.66 -10.14
N SER A 261 35.38 30.76 -9.08
CA SER A 261 35.64 32.00 -8.35
C SER A 261 37.11 32.39 -8.43
N LEU A 262 37.37 33.69 -8.59
CA LEU A 262 38.73 34.24 -8.69
C LEU A 262 39.53 34.18 -7.40
N ASN A 263 38.87 34.12 -6.23
CA ASN A 263 39.51 34.09 -4.91
C ASN A 263 40.58 35.21 -4.74
N GLY A 264 40.23 36.44 -5.12
CA GLY A 264 41.13 37.61 -5.06
C GLY A 264 42.15 37.71 -6.19
N GLY A 265 42.19 36.74 -7.11
CA GLY A 265 43.02 36.74 -8.32
C GLY A 265 42.34 37.35 -9.55
N SER A 266 42.86 37.04 -10.74
CA SER A 266 42.25 37.42 -12.03
C SER A 266 42.43 36.32 -13.06
N ILE A 267 41.49 36.22 -13.99
CA ILE A 267 41.61 35.42 -15.21
C ILE A 267 41.32 36.39 -16.35
N THR A 268 42.30 36.57 -17.24
CA THR A 268 42.21 37.55 -18.32
C THR A 268 42.46 36.91 -19.68
N VAL A 269 41.84 37.46 -20.73
CA VAL A 269 42.06 37.10 -22.13
C VAL A 269 42.45 38.36 -22.87
N GLY A 270 43.61 38.36 -23.54
CA GLY A 270 44.09 39.55 -24.27
C GLY A 270 44.29 40.80 -23.39
N GLY A 271 44.38 40.64 -22.06
CA GLY A 271 44.50 41.73 -21.08
C GLY A 271 43.19 42.16 -20.41
N GLU A 272 42.04 41.63 -20.82
CA GLU A 272 40.71 41.95 -20.27
C GLU A 272 40.14 40.81 -19.42
N ASN A 273 39.23 41.11 -18.49
CA ASN A 273 38.63 40.08 -17.61
C ASN A 273 37.85 39.02 -18.40
N ALA A 274 38.12 37.75 -18.11
CA ALA A 274 37.41 36.62 -18.70
C ALA A 274 36.01 36.44 -18.09
N ILE A 275 35.06 35.93 -18.89
CA ILE A 275 33.77 35.47 -18.38
C ILE A 275 33.96 34.07 -17.79
N LEU A 276 33.53 33.89 -16.54
CA LEU A 276 33.75 32.66 -15.77
C LEU A 276 32.54 31.72 -15.76
N LEU A 277 31.59 31.93 -16.66
CA LEU A 277 30.41 31.07 -16.77
C LEU A 277 30.82 29.69 -17.27
N LEU A 278 30.51 28.67 -16.46
CA LEU A 278 30.67 27.27 -16.79
C LEU A 278 29.45 26.78 -17.59
N PRO A 279 29.60 25.68 -18.37
CA PRO A 279 28.46 24.94 -18.91
C PRO A 279 27.43 24.64 -17.80
N LYS A 280 26.16 24.49 -18.17
CA LYS A 280 25.14 24.18 -17.18
C LYS A 280 25.35 22.73 -16.67
N PRO A 281 25.37 22.49 -15.34
CA PRO A 281 25.45 21.14 -14.78
C PRO A 281 24.43 20.18 -15.44
N GLY A 282 24.89 19.00 -15.83
CA GLY A 282 24.10 17.97 -16.53
C GLY A 282 23.99 18.13 -18.06
N GLU A 283 24.38 19.27 -18.62
CA GLU A 283 24.37 19.51 -20.07
C GLU A 283 25.74 19.23 -20.72
N THR A 284 25.80 19.18 -22.06
CA THR A 284 27.04 18.99 -22.82
C THR A 284 28.15 19.95 -22.36
N GLY A 285 29.34 19.41 -22.10
CA GLY A 285 30.50 20.17 -21.64
C GLY A 285 30.61 20.33 -20.11
N SER A 286 29.58 19.93 -19.33
CA SER A 286 29.65 19.91 -17.87
C SER A 286 30.37 18.66 -17.32
N LEU A 287 30.81 18.73 -16.06
CA LEU A 287 31.58 17.63 -15.44
C LEU A 287 30.74 16.36 -15.34
N SER A 288 29.51 16.46 -14.83
CA SER A 288 28.60 15.31 -14.69
C SER A 288 28.14 14.71 -16.02
N LYS A 289 28.22 15.49 -17.11
CA LYS A 289 27.91 14.97 -18.45
C LYS A 289 29.10 14.25 -19.08
N ASN A 290 30.31 14.71 -18.77
CA ASN A 290 31.54 14.16 -19.32
C ASN A 290 32.08 12.97 -18.53
N LYS A 291 31.76 12.90 -17.23
CA LYS A 291 32.31 11.95 -16.27
C LYS A 291 31.21 11.45 -15.32
N ASN A 292 31.32 10.22 -14.88
CA ASN A 292 30.44 9.57 -13.90
C ASN A 292 31.21 9.27 -12.60
N ILE A 293 31.89 10.28 -12.07
CA ILE A 293 32.67 10.14 -10.83
C ILE A 293 31.72 10.09 -9.63
N ARG A 294 31.93 9.12 -8.75
CA ARG A 294 31.14 8.93 -7.52
C ARG A 294 32.02 9.11 -6.30
N ILE A 295 31.46 9.72 -5.25
CA ILE A 295 32.13 9.84 -3.95
C ILE A 295 31.23 9.24 -2.88
N ASP A 296 31.80 8.41 -2.03
CA ASP A 296 31.22 8.00 -0.75
C ASP A 296 32.35 7.91 0.28
N ALA A 297 32.60 9.01 0.96
CA ALA A 297 33.61 9.13 2.00
C ALA A 297 33.01 9.02 3.41
N THR A 298 31.95 8.21 3.57
CA THR A 298 31.38 7.93 4.89
C THR A 298 32.32 7.08 5.75
N THR A 299 32.27 7.27 7.07
CA THR A 299 33.19 6.60 8.02
C THR A 299 32.52 5.48 8.80
N ASP A 300 31.21 5.48 8.92
CA ASP A 300 30.42 4.44 9.57
C ASP A 300 30.32 3.19 8.68
N ASP A 301 30.30 2.00 9.28
CA ASP A 301 30.12 0.75 8.53
C ASP A 301 28.61 0.44 8.36
N PRO A 302 28.19 -0.19 7.26
CA PRO A 302 26.80 -0.62 7.11
C PRO A 302 26.44 -1.66 8.18
N THR A 303 25.21 -1.61 8.71
CA THR A 303 24.67 -2.57 9.68
C THR A 303 23.26 -3.02 9.30
N VAL A 304 22.81 -4.16 9.84
CA VAL A 304 21.41 -4.60 9.72
C VAL A 304 20.58 -3.91 10.80
N GLN A 305 19.55 -3.16 10.41
CA GLN A 305 18.64 -2.50 11.34
C GLN A 305 17.48 -3.39 11.76
N ALA A 306 16.88 -4.14 10.82
CA ALA A 306 15.70 -4.95 11.09
C ALA A 306 15.54 -6.12 10.13
N ILE A 307 14.91 -7.19 10.62
CA ILE A 307 14.34 -8.29 9.82
C ILE A 307 12.88 -8.47 10.26
N ASP A 308 11.95 -8.16 9.36
CA ASP A 308 10.51 -8.13 9.66
C ASP A 308 9.68 -9.03 8.76
N TYR A 309 8.46 -9.33 9.21
CA TYR A 309 7.48 -10.03 8.41
C TYR A 309 7.03 -9.13 7.26
N ARG A 310 7.08 -9.64 6.04
CA ARG A 310 6.63 -8.90 4.86
C ARG A 310 5.36 -9.49 4.28
N ASP A 311 5.37 -10.78 4.03
CA ASP A 311 4.25 -11.51 3.45
C ASP A 311 4.36 -13.01 3.81
N PRO A 312 3.46 -13.56 4.64
CA PRO A 312 2.39 -12.87 5.33
C PRO A 312 2.94 -11.89 6.41
N PRO A 313 2.23 -10.80 6.74
CA PRO A 313 2.71 -9.80 7.71
C PRO A 313 2.55 -10.24 9.18
N LYS A 314 2.23 -11.51 9.43
CA LYS A 314 1.98 -12.08 10.76
C LYS A 314 2.55 -13.49 10.87
N SER A 315 2.76 -13.93 12.11
CA SER A 315 3.01 -15.30 12.49
C SER A 315 2.11 -15.63 13.69
N PRO A 316 1.50 -16.84 13.78
CA PRO A 316 1.68 -17.99 12.89
C PRO A 316 1.02 -17.82 11.51
N THR A 317 1.30 -18.74 10.58
CA THR A 317 0.73 -18.78 9.23
C THR A 317 0.71 -20.18 8.62
N ASN A 318 -0.22 -20.45 7.71
CA ASN A 318 -0.24 -21.64 6.84
C ASN A 318 0.26 -21.36 5.40
N ALA A 319 0.98 -20.27 5.17
CA ALA A 319 1.45 -19.89 3.84
C ALA A 319 2.62 -20.77 3.36
N ASP A 320 2.55 -21.19 2.08
CA ASP A 320 3.61 -21.95 1.38
C ASP A 320 4.80 -21.09 0.94
N THR A 321 4.74 -19.79 1.21
CA THR A 321 5.77 -18.82 0.86
C THR A 321 5.88 -17.81 1.99
N LEU A 322 7.11 -17.61 2.47
CA LEU A 322 7.42 -16.74 3.58
C LEU A 322 8.37 -15.66 3.10
N LYS A 323 7.93 -14.40 3.16
CA LYS A 323 8.71 -13.24 2.73
C LYS A 323 9.08 -12.40 3.95
N PHE A 324 10.37 -12.15 4.09
CA PHE A 324 10.95 -11.29 5.09
C PHE A 324 11.40 -9.98 4.45
N ARG A 325 11.40 -8.89 5.22
CA ARG A 325 12.00 -7.62 4.82
C ARG A 325 13.23 -7.34 5.66
N VAL A 326 14.38 -7.18 5.00
CA VAL A 326 15.65 -6.81 5.62
C VAL A 326 15.92 -5.34 5.35
N THR A 327 16.20 -4.59 6.40
CA THR A 327 16.54 -3.16 6.34
C THR A 327 17.96 -2.93 6.83
N PHE A 328 18.78 -2.29 6.01
CA PHE A 328 20.16 -1.90 6.34
C PHE A 328 20.25 -0.42 6.75
N SER A 329 21.30 -0.06 7.48
CA SER A 329 21.51 1.32 7.96
C SER A 329 21.80 2.34 6.86
N LYS A 330 22.29 1.86 5.72
CA LYS A 330 22.64 2.66 4.55
C LYS A 330 22.51 1.80 3.28
N ALA A 331 22.78 2.42 2.14
CA ALA A 331 22.83 1.72 0.86
C ALA A 331 23.90 0.63 0.88
N VAL A 332 23.54 -0.58 0.45
CA VAL A 332 24.45 -1.73 0.30
C VAL A 332 24.36 -2.33 -1.11
N ILE A 333 25.42 -3.01 -1.50
CA ILE A 333 25.58 -3.77 -2.73
C ILE A 333 25.92 -5.23 -2.41
N ASN A 334 25.88 -6.09 -3.43
CA ASN A 334 26.21 -7.51 -3.33
C ASN A 334 25.29 -8.37 -2.45
N VAL A 335 24.08 -7.90 -2.11
CA VAL A 335 23.10 -8.72 -1.38
C VAL A 335 22.52 -9.80 -2.30
N ASP A 336 22.75 -11.06 -1.98
CA ASP A 336 22.22 -12.21 -2.69
C ASP A 336 21.78 -13.36 -1.77
N ALA A 337 21.24 -14.44 -2.33
CA ALA A 337 20.67 -15.53 -1.57
C ALA A 337 21.69 -16.29 -0.69
N SER A 338 22.98 -16.23 -1.04
CA SER A 338 24.04 -16.90 -0.28
C SER A 338 24.40 -16.18 1.02
N ASP A 339 23.99 -14.92 1.16
CA ASP A 339 24.10 -14.14 2.40
C ASP A 339 23.11 -14.57 3.48
N PHE A 340 22.17 -15.46 3.16
CA PHE A 340 21.12 -15.88 4.07
C PHE A 340 21.13 -17.39 4.29
N SER A 341 20.79 -17.82 5.50
CA SER A 341 20.44 -19.21 5.79
C SER A 341 19.02 -19.28 6.32
N VAL A 342 18.37 -20.41 6.04
CA VAL A 342 17.06 -20.73 6.60
C VAL A 342 17.14 -22.07 7.32
N THR A 343 16.58 -22.13 8.52
CA THR A 343 16.50 -23.37 9.33
C THR A 343 15.06 -23.74 9.62
N GLY A 344 14.81 -25.00 10.00
CA GLY A 344 13.46 -25.52 10.30
C GLY A 344 12.64 -25.95 9.08
N VAL A 345 13.21 -25.86 7.87
CA VAL A 345 12.58 -26.25 6.61
C VAL A 345 13.56 -27.11 5.79
N THR A 346 13.05 -28.07 5.02
CA THR A 346 13.84 -28.96 4.15
C THR A 346 13.43 -28.76 2.69
N GLY A 347 14.42 -28.59 1.81
CA GLY A 347 14.22 -28.46 0.36
C GLY A 347 13.63 -27.12 -0.09
N ALA A 348 13.53 -26.13 0.80
CA ALA A 348 13.13 -24.78 0.43
C ALA A 348 14.27 -24.03 -0.27
N THR A 349 13.90 -23.05 -1.09
CA THR A 349 14.81 -22.17 -1.81
C THR A 349 14.70 -20.74 -1.30
N LEU A 350 15.78 -19.97 -1.46
CA LEU A 350 15.86 -18.55 -1.13
C LEU A 350 15.95 -17.73 -2.41
N SER A 351 15.20 -16.63 -2.47
CA SER A 351 15.37 -15.60 -3.49
C SER A 351 15.41 -14.22 -2.86
N VAL A 352 16.23 -13.33 -3.43
CA VAL A 352 16.45 -11.96 -2.94
C VAL A 352 15.93 -10.97 -3.96
N GLU A 353 15.09 -10.06 -3.52
CA GLU A 353 14.54 -8.97 -4.33
C GLU A 353 14.99 -7.63 -3.75
N LYS A 354 15.67 -6.82 -4.57
CA LYS A 354 16.07 -5.47 -4.19
C LYS A 354 14.87 -4.51 -4.31
N ILE A 355 14.48 -3.89 -3.20
CA ILE A 355 13.40 -2.88 -3.18
C ILE A 355 13.98 -1.48 -3.31
N THR A 356 14.99 -1.18 -2.49
CA THR A 356 15.79 0.04 -2.57
C THR A 356 17.27 -0.32 -2.40
N SER A 357 18.17 0.67 -2.38
CA SER A 357 19.58 0.41 -2.06
C SER A 357 19.81 -0.10 -0.63
N SER A 358 18.88 0.11 0.30
CA SER A 358 19.00 -0.29 1.71
C SER A 358 17.90 -1.26 2.19
N ILE A 359 16.95 -1.63 1.33
CA ILE A 359 15.82 -2.51 1.68
C ILE A 359 15.72 -3.65 0.67
N TYR A 360 15.69 -4.88 1.19
CA TYR A 360 15.61 -6.11 0.41
C TYR A 360 14.52 -7.01 0.97
N ASP A 361 13.76 -7.64 0.09
CA ASP A 361 12.84 -8.69 0.49
C ASP A 361 13.44 -10.07 0.19
N ILE A 362 13.41 -10.96 1.18
CA ILE A 362 13.95 -12.31 1.11
C ILE A 362 12.79 -13.29 1.15
N THR A 363 12.67 -14.14 0.13
CA THR A 363 11.57 -15.08 0.01
C THR A 363 12.07 -16.50 0.22
N VAL A 364 11.45 -17.22 1.15
CA VAL A 364 11.59 -18.66 1.37
C VAL A 364 10.39 -19.34 0.72
N SER A 365 10.62 -20.27 -0.21
CA SER A 365 9.53 -21.00 -0.88
C SER A 365 9.91 -22.43 -1.27
N GLY A 366 8.90 -23.28 -1.48
CA GLY A 366 9.08 -24.68 -1.85
C GLY A 366 9.43 -25.59 -0.67
N GLY A 367 10.01 -26.75 -0.96
CA GLY A 367 10.34 -27.74 0.06
C GLY A 367 9.11 -28.32 0.76
N ASN A 368 9.21 -28.55 2.07
CA ASN A 368 8.16 -29.14 2.89
C ASN A 368 7.19 -28.12 3.53
N LEU A 369 7.26 -26.83 3.17
CA LEU A 369 6.38 -25.77 3.71
C LEU A 369 4.88 -26.13 3.72
N PRO A 370 4.28 -26.74 2.66
CA PRO A 370 2.84 -27.05 2.63
C PRO A 370 2.38 -28.13 3.61
N SER A 371 3.31 -28.76 4.30
CA SER A 371 3.03 -29.84 5.28
C SER A 371 3.74 -29.61 6.61
N LEU A 372 4.40 -28.46 6.76
CA LEU A 372 5.23 -28.16 7.91
C LEU A 372 4.36 -27.63 9.05
N ASN A 373 4.49 -28.22 10.23
CA ASN A 373 4.04 -27.65 11.50
C ASN A 373 5.29 -27.40 12.35
N GLY A 374 5.80 -26.17 12.37
CA GLY A 374 7.07 -25.86 13.01
C GLY A 374 7.59 -24.45 12.75
N THR A 375 8.75 -24.13 13.30
CA THR A 375 9.37 -22.80 13.17
C THR A 375 10.34 -22.75 12.00
N VAL A 376 10.21 -21.75 11.13
CA VAL A 376 11.14 -21.44 10.03
C VAL A 376 11.87 -20.14 10.35
N THR A 377 13.19 -20.19 10.51
CA THR A 377 14.01 -19.03 10.90
C THR A 377 14.90 -18.58 9.76
N LEU A 378 14.80 -17.31 9.38
CA LEU A 378 15.77 -16.64 8.51
C LEU A 378 16.89 -16.03 9.37
N SER A 379 18.13 -16.33 8.98
CA SER A 379 19.34 -15.78 9.57
C SER A 379 20.22 -15.17 8.48
N LEU A 380 20.93 -14.10 8.82
CA LEU A 380 22.00 -13.59 7.97
C LEU A 380 23.28 -14.41 8.23
N ASN A 381 23.98 -14.79 7.16
CA ASN A 381 25.26 -15.49 7.19
C ASN A 381 26.40 -14.48 6.99
N PRO A 382 27.02 -13.98 8.06
CA PRO A 382 28.07 -12.97 7.94
C PRO A 382 29.40 -13.47 7.36
N SER A 383 29.55 -14.79 7.23
CA SER A 383 30.77 -15.47 6.82
C SER A 383 30.80 -15.91 5.36
N ASN A 384 29.86 -15.44 4.53
CA ASN A 384 29.93 -15.68 3.09
C ASN A 384 31.06 -14.87 2.44
N SER A 385 32.28 -15.42 2.51
CA SER A 385 33.53 -14.74 2.19
C SER A 385 33.78 -14.52 0.69
N LEU A 386 32.93 -15.05 -0.20
CA LEU A 386 33.16 -15.01 -1.64
C LEU A 386 32.67 -13.70 -2.29
N ASN A 387 31.61 -13.09 -1.74
CA ASN A 387 31.05 -11.83 -2.21
C ASN A 387 30.39 -11.06 -1.05
N PRO A 388 31.17 -10.41 -0.17
CA PRO A 388 30.62 -9.77 1.02
C PRO A 388 29.66 -8.63 0.66
N ILE A 389 28.59 -8.49 1.44
CA ILE A 389 27.75 -7.29 1.43
C ILE A 389 28.63 -6.10 1.86
N THR A 390 28.72 -5.09 1.00
CA THR A 390 29.41 -3.83 1.30
C THR A 390 28.49 -2.65 1.06
N ASP A 391 28.82 -1.48 1.58
CA ASP A 391 28.28 -0.23 1.04
C ASP A 391 28.94 0.10 -0.31
N VAL A 392 28.52 1.23 -0.90
CA VAL A 392 29.10 1.69 -2.17
C VAL A 392 30.53 2.19 -1.99
N GLY A 393 30.93 2.59 -0.78
CA GLY A 393 32.31 2.89 -0.38
C GLY A 393 33.17 1.65 -0.10
N GLY A 394 32.64 0.44 -0.31
CA GLY A 394 33.38 -0.81 -0.14
C GLY A 394 33.59 -1.24 1.32
N LYS A 395 32.98 -0.57 2.30
CA LYS A 395 32.98 -1.01 3.69
C LYS A 395 32.07 -2.22 3.86
N GLN A 396 32.59 -3.27 4.46
CA GLN A 396 31.85 -4.51 4.69
C GLN A 396 30.75 -4.33 5.75
N LEU A 397 29.61 -5.00 5.55
CA LEU A 397 28.53 -5.09 6.50
C LEU A 397 29.01 -5.62 7.85
N VAL A 398 28.76 -4.84 8.89
CA VAL A 398 28.93 -5.24 10.29
C VAL A 398 27.62 -5.82 10.79
N VAL A 399 27.68 -7.10 11.17
CA VAL A 399 26.58 -7.81 11.82
C VAL A 399 26.71 -7.74 13.33
N SER A 400 25.56 -7.71 14.01
CA SER A 400 25.52 -7.89 15.46
C SER A 400 25.93 -9.32 15.84
N ASP A 401 26.48 -9.47 17.05
CA ASP A 401 26.69 -10.78 17.67
C ASP A 401 25.81 -10.86 18.95
N PRO A 402 24.76 -11.70 18.99
CA PRO A 402 24.35 -12.63 17.92
C PRO A 402 23.72 -11.93 16.70
N PRO A 403 23.70 -12.57 15.51
CA PRO A 403 23.04 -12.03 14.33
C PRO A 403 21.54 -11.84 14.56
N LEU A 404 20.98 -10.78 13.95
CA LEU A 404 19.53 -10.63 13.87
C LEU A 404 18.91 -11.79 13.10
N THR A 405 17.83 -12.34 13.65
CA THR A 405 17.05 -13.42 13.05
C THR A 405 15.56 -13.08 13.12
N LYS A 406 14.77 -13.70 12.24
CA LYS A 406 13.30 -13.62 12.29
C LYS A 406 12.71 -14.97 11.95
N SER A 407 11.64 -15.35 12.65
CA SER A 407 11.05 -16.68 12.51
C SER A 407 9.56 -16.63 12.26
N TYR A 408 9.06 -17.39 11.29
CA TYR A 408 7.64 -17.72 11.21
C TYR A 408 7.38 -19.03 11.96
N VAL A 409 6.24 -19.11 12.63
CA VAL A 409 5.62 -20.39 13.01
C VAL A 409 4.70 -20.78 11.87
N VAL A 410 5.11 -21.79 11.09
CA VAL A 410 4.29 -22.39 10.05
C VAL A 410 3.42 -23.45 10.69
N ASP A 411 2.12 -23.37 10.43
CA ASP A 411 1.13 -24.27 10.96
C ASP A 411 0.10 -24.57 9.87
N ASN A 412 0.09 -25.81 9.41
CA ASN A 412 -0.83 -26.38 8.43
C ASN A 412 -1.83 -27.36 9.10
N GLN A 413 -1.91 -27.38 10.42
CA GLN A 413 -2.83 -28.24 11.13
C GLN A 413 -4.26 -27.71 10.99
N PHE A 414 -5.19 -28.55 10.53
CA PHE A 414 -6.59 -28.15 10.48
C PHE A 414 -7.19 -28.03 11.88
N GLN A 415 -8.05 -27.02 12.05
CA GLN A 415 -8.74 -26.80 13.31
C GLN A 415 -9.77 -27.93 13.59
N SER A 416 -9.59 -28.68 14.68
CA SER A 416 -10.61 -29.62 15.16
C SER A 416 -11.49 -29.01 16.26
N ILE A 417 -12.75 -29.44 16.32
CA ILE A 417 -13.79 -28.89 17.19
C ILE A 417 -14.37 -30.01 18.05
N THR A 418 -14.55 -29.77 19.34
CA THR A 418 -15.32 -30.62 20.26
C THR A 418 -16.41 -29.78 20.91
N ILE A 419 -17.65 -30.29 20.95
CA ILE A 419 -18.74 -29.65 21.67
C ILE A 419 -19.33 -30.65 22.67
N VAL A 420 -19.55 -30.19 23.90
CA VAL A 420 -20.17 -30.96 24.98
C VAL A 420 -21.17 -30.06 25.71
N GLN A 421 -22.14 -30.63 26.42
CA GLN A 421 -23.04 -29.88 27.27
C GLN A 421 -22.26 -29.24 28.43
N ALA A 422 -22.72 -28.08 28.90
CA ALA A 422 -22.13 -27.47 30.08
C ALA A 422 -22.44 -28.34 31.31
N SER A 423 -21.49 -28.45 32.25
CA SER A 423 -21.66 -29.31 33.43
C SER A 423 -22.80 -28.90 34.36
N ASP A 424 -23.27 -27.64 34.28
CA ASP A 424 -24.41 -27.10 35.01
C ASP A 424 -25.74 -27.19 34.22
N GLN A 425 -25.72 -27.74 33.00
CA GLN A 425 -26.90 -27.85 32.17
C GLN A 425 -27.83 -28.96 32.70
N ILE A 426 -29.08 -28.60 32.97
CA ILE A 426 -30.12 -29.56 33.38
C ILE A 426 -30.60 -30.31 32.15
N GLU A 427 -30.78 -31.63 32.31
CA GLU A 427 -31.29 -32.51 31.27
C GLU A 427 -32.47 -33.37 31.77
N PRO A 428 -33.63 -33.37 31.08
CA PRO A 428 -34.01 -32.45 30.00
C PRO A 428 -34.14 -30.99 30.45
N ALA A 429 -33.89 -30.06 29.53
CA ALA A 429 -33.95 -28.63 29.80
C ALA A 429 -35.40 -28.11 29.81
N ILE A 430 -35.81 -27.48 30.91
CA ILE A 430 -37.13 -26.84 31.06
C ILE A 430 -37.11 -25.32 30.83
N THR A 431 -35.92 -24.73 30.64
CA THR A 431 -35.74 -23.29 30.38
C THR A 431 -34.60 -23.04 29.40
N ALA A 432 -34.59 -21.86 28.78
CA ALA A 432 -33.47 -21.37 27.96
C ALA A 432 -32.65 -20.32 28.75
N PRO A 433 -31.35 -20.14 28.46
CA PRO A 433 -30.57 -20.81 27.42
C PRO A 433 -30.17 -22.25 27.79
N ILE A 434 -29.99 -23.08 26.76
CA ILE A 434 -29.29 -24.36 26.87
C ILE A 434 -27.80 -24.11 26.57
N LYS A 435 -26.91 -24.52 27.48
CA LYS A 435 -25.49 -24.20 27.40
C LYS A 435 -24.64 -25.41 26.96
N PHE A 436 -23.69 -25.14 26.09
CA PHE A 436 -22.66 -26.05 25.61
C PHE A 436 -21.27 -25.43 25.79
N ILE A 437 -20.25 -26.26 25.96
CA ILE A 437 -18.83 -25.91 25.90
C ILE A 437 -18.30 -26.32 24.53
N VAL A 438 -17.82 -25.34 23.77
CA VAL A 438 -17.10 -25.54 22.52
C VAL A 438 -15.61 -25.45 22.82
N THR A 439 -14.85 -26.47 22.44
CA THR A 439 -13.40 -26.53 22.59
C THR A 439 -12.74 -26.71 21.23
N PHE A 440 -11.80 -25.82 20.93
CA PHE A 440 -10.92 -25.88 19.77
C PHE A 440 -9.57 -26.50 20.17
N ALA A 441 -8.97 -27.29 19.29
CA ALA A 441 -7.63 -27.85 19.53
C ALA A 441 -6.55 -26.77 19.71
N GLU A 442 -6.70 -25.64 19.02
CA GLU A 442 -5.75 -24.54 18.96
C GLU A 442 -6.49 -23.20 19.12
N LYS A 443 -5.72 -22.13 19.27
CA LYS A 443 -6.30 -20.79 19.41
C LYS A 443 -6.90 -20.37 18.08
N ILE A 444 -8.14 -19.89 18.13
CA ILE A 444 -8.84 -19.42 16.95
C ILE A 444 -8.66 -17.92 16.70
N ASN A 445 -8.88 -17.50 15.46
CA ASN A 445 -9.02 -16.09 15.11
C ASN A 445 -10.38 -15.57 15.62
N ARG A 446 -10.46 -15.26 16.92
CA ARG A 446 -11.70 -14.93 17.65
C ARG A 446 -12.65 -13.97 16.91
N PRO A 447 -12.21 -12.85 16.29
CA PRO A 447 -13.12 -11.95 15.56
C PRO A 447 -13.89 -12.61 14.41
N THR A 448 -13.44 -13.76 13.90
CA THR A 448 -14.08 -14.49 12.80
C THR A 448 -15.11 -15.51 13.27
N PHE A 449 -15.09 -15.91 14.54
CA PHE A 449 -16.04 -16.88 15.08
C PHE A 449 -17.25 -16.17 15.70
N THR A 450 -18.41 -16.38 15.09
CA THR A 450 -19.67 -15.69 15.37
C THR A 450 -20.81 -16.68 15.56
N SER A 451 -21.97 -16.21 16.03
CA SER A 451 -23.17 -17.05 16.15
C SER A 451 -23.63 -17.66 14.82
N ASP A 452 -23.28 -17.04 13.69
CA ASP A 452 -23.67 -17.53 12.37
C ASP A 452 -22.90 -18.80 11.99
N ASP A 453 -21.77 -19.07 12.65
CA ASP A 453 -20.93 -20.26 12.47
C ASP A 453 -21.51 -21.52 13.11
N VAL A 454 -22.58 -21.34 13.89
CA VAL A 454 -23.28 -22.41 14.59
C VAL A 454 -24.67 -22.61 13.98
N ILE A 455 -25.01 -23.86 13.67
CA ILE A 455 -26.33 -24.27 13.21
C ILE A 455 -26.92 -25.33 14.14
N GLN A 456 -28.23 -25.52 14.07
CA GLN A 456 -28.86 -26.70 14.67
C GLN A 456 -28.48 -27.94 13.84
N GLY A 457 -27.89 -28.93 14.50
CA GLY A 457 -27.56 -30.23 13.93
C GLY A 457 -28.82 -31.05 13.61
N ALA A 458 -28.69 -31.98 12.67
CA ALA A 458 -29.77 -32.88 12.29
C ALA A 458 -30.04 -33.89 13.41
N THR A 459 -31.15 -33.73 14.11
CA THR A 459 -31.62 -34.64 15.16
C THR A 459 -32.97 -35.27 14.77
N GLY A 460 -33.30 -36.43 15.32
CA GLY A 460 -34.51 -37.17 14.97
C GLY A 460 -35.79 -36.47 15.42
N ALA A 461 -35.78 -35.80 16.59
CA ALA A 461 -36.91 -35.07 17.17
C ALA A 461 -36.50 -33.61 17.48
N GLY A 462 -35.75 -32.98 16.58
CA GLY A 462 -35.19 -31.64 16.79
C GLY A 462 -36.20 -30.51 16.89
N VAL A 463 -35.84 -29.49 17.65
CA VAL A 463 -36.58 -28.21 17.61
C VAL A 463 -36.46 -27.58 16.21
N PRO A 464 -37.52 -26.92 15.70
CA PRO A 464 -37.49 -26.33 14.35
C PRO A 464 -36.46 -25.22 14.18
N TYR A 465 -36.17 -24.47 15.26
CA TYR A 465 -35.25 -23.34 15.23
C TYR A 465 -34.58 -23.10 16.58
N VAL A 466 -33.28 -22.81 16.54
CA VAL A 466 -32.46 -22.38 17.69
C VAL A 466 -31.74 -21.10 17.31
N SER A 467 -31.88 -20.06 18.13
CA SER A 467 -30.99 -18.90 18.06
C SER A 467 -29.75 -19.17 18.91
N TRP A 468 -28.57 -19.05 18.32
CA TRP A 468 -27.29 -19.28 18.99
C TRP A 468 -26.64 -17.98 19.45
N ARG A 469 -25.94 -18.03 20.59
CA ARG A 469 -25.12 -16.93 21.10
C ARG A 469 -23.83 -17.48 21.67
N ILE A 470 -22.71 -16.84 21.34
CA ILE A 470 -21.41 -17.12 21.96
C ILE A 470 -21.29 -16.21 23.19
N ASP A 471 -21.10 -16.80 24.37
CA ASP A 471 -20.96 -16.05 25.61
C ASP A 471 -19.56 -15.40 25.69
N PRO A 472 -19.46 -14.06 25.77
CA PRO A 472 -18.19 -13.36 25.82
C PRO A 472 -17.42 -13.56 27.14
N SER A 473 -18.04 -14.11 28.19
CA SER A 473 -17.50 -14.10 29.56
C SER A 473 -16.72 -15.35 29.99
N THR A 474 -16.35 -16.23 29.07
CA THR A 474 -16.03 -17.62 29.44
C THR A 474 -14.54 -17.94 29.35
N GLN A 475 -13.80 -17.32 30.26
CA GLN A 475 -12.39 -17.58 30.50
C GLN A 475 -12.20 -18.92 31.25
N SER A 476 -11.95 -19.99 30.50
CA SER A 476 -10.90 -20.92 30.96
C SER A 476 -9.56 -20.28 30.57
N GLY A 477 -8.51 -20.45 31.37
CA GLY A 477 -7.25 -19.68 31.28
C GLY A 477 -6.41 -19.81 29.99
N ASP A 478 -6.98 -20.31 28.88
CA ASP A 478 -6.39 -20.31 27.55
C ASP A 478 -7.30 -19.50 26.61
N GLU A 479 -7.09 -18.18 26.60
CA GLU A 479 -7.83 -17.22 25.76
C GLU A 479 -7.89 -17.72 24.31
N ASP A 480 -9.10 -17.76 23.74
CA ASP A 480 -9.42 -18.13 22.35
C ASP A 480 -9.41 -19.63 21.99
N LYS A 481 -9.49 -20.55 22.96
CA LYS A 481 -9.70 -21.99 22.71
C LYS A 481 -11.03 -22.57 23.15
N VAL A 482 -11.62 -22.04 24.23
CA VAL A 482 -12.83 -22.59 24.86
C VAL A 482 -13.89 -21.51 24.97
N PHE A 483 -15.12 -21.83 24.57
CA PHE A 483 -16.24 -20.89 24.54
C PHE A 483 -17.51 -21.55 25.08
N ILE A 484 -18.33 -20.79 25.83
CA ILE A 484 -19.70 -21.22 26.09
C ILE A 484 -20.60 -20.78 24.95
N LEU A 485 -21.35 -21.74 24.43
CA LEU A 485 -22.37 -21.57 23.41
C LEU A 485 -23.75 -21.73 24.03
N SER A 486 -24.60 -20.72 23.89
CA SER A 486 -25.96 -20.69 24.42
C SER A 486 -26.98 -20.81 23.29
N GLY A 487 -27.84 -21.84 23.35
CA GLY A 487 -28.96 -22.07 22.46
C GLY A 487 -30.28 -21.57 23.04
N TYR A 488 -31.07 -20.87 22.23
CA TYR A 488 -32.41 -20.39 22.55
C TYR A 488 -33.44 -21.05 21.61
N PRO A 489 -33.85 -22.30 21.89
CA PRO A 489 -34.84 -23.04 21.12
C PRO A 489 -36.25 -22.44 21.23
N ASN A 490 -36.99 -22.43 20.12
CA ASN A 490 -38.37 -21.91 20.08
C ASN A 490 -39.48 -22.94 20.39
N GLY A 491 -39.13 -24.19 20.69
CA GLY A 491 -40.07 -25.28 20.99
C GLY A 491 -39.43 -26.36 21.86
N ASN A 492 -40.10 -27.50 21.96
CA ASN A 492 -39.62 -28.74 22.59
C ASN A 492 -38.93 -29.64 21.56
N GLY A 493 -38.02 -30.49 22.01
CA GLY A 493 -37.21 -31.39 21.18
C GLY A 493 -35.71 -31.24 21.39
N ASP A 494 -34.92 -31.93 20.58
CA ASP A 494 -33.46 -31.93 20.71
C ASP A 494 -32.84 -30.60 20.28
N VAL A 495 -31.91 -30.09 21.09
CA VAL A 495 -31.03 -28.97 20.78
C VAL A 495 -29.60 -29.49 20.65
N ALA A 496 -29.00 -29.32 19.49
CA ALA A 496 -27.70 -29.90 19.18
C ALA A 496 -26.91 -28.92 18.32
N PRO A 497 -25.88 -28.26 18.85
CA PRO A 497 -25.05 -27.35 18.06
C PRO A 497 -24.21 -28.13 17.06
N SER A 498 -24.11 -27.61 15.84
CA SER A 498 -23.23 -28.12 14.79
C SER A 498 -22.46 -26.96 14.19
N ILE A 499 -21.18 -27.19 13.89
CA ILE A 499 -20.33 -26.21 13.20
C ILE A 499 -19.97 -26.81 11.84
N PRO A 500 -20.47 -26.24 10.73
CA PRO A 500 -20.13 -26.72 9.39
C PRO A 500 -18.63 -26.63 9.10
N LYS A 501 -18.18 -27.33 8.06
CA LYS A 501 -16.81 -27.18 7.54
C LYS A 501 -16.53 -25.73 7.14
N ASN A 502 -15.28 -25.30 7.22
CA ASN A 502 -14.83 -23.98 6.75
C ASN A 502 -15.49 -22.79 7.45
N ARG A 503 -15.83 -22.91 8.74
CA ARG A 503 -16.47 -21.85 9.53
C ARG A 503 -15.58 -21.26 10.61
N VAL A 504 -14.58 -22.01 11.06
CA VAL A 504 -13.68 -21.59 12.14
C VAL A 504 -12.26 -21.60 11.63
N GLU A 505 -11.59 -20.46 11.76
CA GLU A 505 -10.20 -20.24 11.37
C GLU A 505 -9.32 -20.18 12.63
N ASP A 506 -8.18 -20.85 12.61
CA ASP A 506 -7.13 -20.69 13.63
C ASP A 506 -6.35 -19.37 13.46
N LEU A 507 -5.33 -19.11 14.30
CA LEU A 507 -4.49 -17.92 14.13
C LEU A 507 -3.60 -17.95 12.86
N ALA A 508 -3.26 -19.15 12.37
CA ALA A 508 -2.42 -19.39 11.21
C ALA A 508 -3.18 -19.24 9.88
N GLY A 509 -4.51 -19.33 9.91
CA GLY A 509 -5.38 -19.28 8.74
C GLY A 509 -5.99 -20.63 8.35
N ASN A 510 -5.78 -21.70 9.13
CA ASN A 510 -6.36 -23.00 8.82
C ASN A 510 -7.81 -23.03 9.24
N LEU A 511 -8.66 -23.44 8.30
CA LEU A 511 -10.07 -23.66 8.54
C LEU A 511 -10.32 -25.06 9.11
N ASN A 512 -11.41 -25.22 9.85
CA ASN A 512 -11.86 -26.57 10.23
C ASN A 512 -12.23 -27.39 8.98
N ALA A 513 -11.49 -28.48 8.75
CA ALA A 513 -11.65 -29.31 7.55
C ALA A 513 -12.96 -30.09 7.55
N ASP A 514 -13.30 -30.68 8.70
CA ASP A 514 -14.50 -31.48 8.88
C ASP A 514 -15.59 -30.69 9.63
N PRO A 515 -16.88 -30.90 9.26
CA PRO A 515 -17.97 -30.38 10.07
C PRO A 515 -18.02 -31.11 11.41
N TYR A 516 -18.24 -30.38 12.49
CA TYR A 516 -18.67 -31.00 13.73
C TYR A 516 -20.17 -31.30 13.63
N VAL A 517 -20.52 -32.58 13.53
CA VAL A 517 -21.90 -33.06 13.49
C VAL A 517 -22.18 -33.83 14.78
N PRO A 518 -23.11 -33.37 15.63
CA PRO A 518 -23.51 -34.12 16.81
C PRO A 518 -24.16 -35.43 16.36
N THR A 519 -23.72 -36.57 16.92
CA THR A 519 -24.38 -37.87 16.69
C THR A 519 -24.75 -38.47 18.03
N TYR A 520 -25.98 -38.98 18.17
CA TYR A 520 -26.44 -39.64 19.40
C TYR A 520 -25.51 -40.77 19.86
N SER A 521 -24.89 -41.50 18.92
CA SER A 521 -23.95 -42.58 19.24
C SER A 521 -22.61 -42.11 19.81
N ALA A 522 -22.22 -40.85 19.58
CA ALA A 522 -21.00 -40.26 20.14
C ALA A 522 -21.23 -39.62 21.53
N CYS A 523 -22.49 -39.48 21.95
CA CYS A 523 -22.92 -38.63 23.07
C CYS A 523 -23.61 -39.41 24.21
N GLY A 524 -23.27 -40.71 24.36
CA GLY A 524 -23.91 -41.62 25.30
C GLY A 524 -23.40 -41.61 26.76
N ASP A 525 -22.79 -40.53 27.25
CA ASP A 525 -22.41 -40.34 28.66
C ASP A 525 -23.06 -39.04 29.18
N PRO A 526 -23.75 -39.04 30.34
CA PRO A 526 -24.29 -37.81 30.93
C PRO A 526 -23.26 -36.68 31.16
N ASN A 527 -21.96 -36.96 31.12
CA ASN A 527 -20.90 -35.94 31.21
C ASN A 527 -20.30 -35.49 29.86
N ASN A 528 -20.73 -36.09 28.74
CA ASN A 528 -20.19 -35.84 27.39
C ASN A 528 -21.31 -35.74 26.34
N ASP A 529 -22.51 -35.38 26.77
CA ASP A 529 -23.64 -35.24 25.87
C ASP A 529 -23.46 -34.00 24.99
N CYS A 530 -23.70 -34.13 23.69
CA CYS A 530 -23.62 -33.06 22.70
C CYS A 530 -25.02 -32.65 22.20
N VAL A 531 -26.07 -33.27 22.75
CA VAL A 531 -27.48 -33.03 22.47
C VAL A 531 -28.17 -32.77 23.81
N VAL A 532 -29.07 -31.80 23.87
CA VAL A 532 -29.90 -31.58 25.07
C VAL A 532 -31.36 -31.54 24.66
N MET A 533 -32.15 -32.41 25.26
CA MET A 533 -33.60 -32.42 25.07
C MET A 533 -34.25 -31.22 25.78
N LYS A 534 -35.07 -30.44 25.08
CA LYS A 534 -35.92 -29.41 25.69
C LYS A 534 -37.35 -29.89 25.83
N ASP A 535 -37.90 -29.72 27.03
CA ASP A 535 -39.29 -30.02 27.30
C ASP A 535 -39.92 -29.07 28.32
N THR A 536 -40.83 -28.23 27.86
CA THR A 536 -41.64 -27.32 28.69
C THR A 536 -43.11 -27.70 28.75
N GLU A 537 -43.49 -28.85 28.18
CA GLU A 537 -44.90 -29.25 28.19
C GLU A 537 -45.28 -29.70 29.61
N ARG A 538 -46.42 -29.21 30.09
CA ARG A 538 -46.95 -29.58 31.40
C ARG A 538 -48.01 -30.65 31.20
N PRO A 539 -47.98 -31.76 31.95
CA PRO A 539 -48.99 -32.79 31.80
C PRO A 539 -50.37 -32.23 32.16
N THR A 540 -51.36 -32.38 31.28
CA THR A 540 -52.77 -32.11 31.61
C THR A 540 -53.35 -33.31 32.33
N VAL A 541 -54.25 -33.08 33.30
CA VAL A 541 -54.88 -34.16 34.07
C VAL A 541 -56.37 -34.20 33.79
N THR A 542 -56.88 -35.38 33.45
CA THR A 542 -58.32 -35.64 33.33
C THR A 542 -58.71 -36.68 34.36
N ILE A 543 -59.83 -36.45 35.04
CA ILE A 543 -60.38 -37.35 36.06
C ILE A 543 -61.80 -37.71 35.64
N VAL A 544 -62.13 -39.00 35.64
CA VAL A 544 -63.46 -39.50 35.30
C VAL A 544 -63.90 -40.58 36.26
N GLN A 545 -65.21 -40.70 36.49
CA GLN A 545 -65.79 -41.82 37.22
C GLN A 545 -65.33 -43.15 36.63
N ALA A 546 -65.03 -44.14 37.48
CA ALA A 546 -64.68 -45.47 37.01
C ALA A 546 -65.85 -46.14 36.27
N PRO A 547 -65.61 -46.79 35.11
CA PRO A 547 -66.67 -47.42 34.33
C PRO A 547 -67.47 -48.46 35.13
N GLY A 548 -68.80 -48.43 35.01
CA GLY A 548 -69.70 -49.39 35.65
C GLY A 548 -69.94 -49.15 37.15
N GLN A 549 -69.39 -48.07 37.71
CA GLN A 549 -69.75 -47.61 39.05
C GLN A 549 -71.12 -46.93 39.03
N ALA A 550 -71.95 -47.23 40.04
CA ALA A 550 -73.23 -46.54 40.19
C ALA A 550 -73.01 -45.09 40.65
N ASP A 551 -73.83 -44.17 40.14
CA ASP A 551 -73.93 -42.80 40.65
C ASP A 551 -75.42 -42.40 40.74
N PRO A 552 -75.98 -42.21 41.95
CA PRO A 552 -75.36 -42.36 43.27
C PRO A 552 -74.90 -43.80 43.59
N SER A 553 -73.86 -43.95 44.42
CA SER A 553 -73.35 -45.23 44.91
C SER A 553 -73.70 -45.47 46.37
N THR A 554 -73.95 -46.71 46.77
CA THR A 554 -74.10 -47.12 48.19
C THR A 554 -72.96 -48.02 48.67
N THR A 555 -71.88 -48.16 47.90
CA THR A 555 -70.76 -49.05 48.22
C THR A 555 -69.41 -48.33 48.11
N LEU A 556 -68.54 -48.53 49.10
CA LEU A 556 -67.15 -48.09 49.08
C LEU A 556 -66.20 -49.22 48.63
N PRO A 557 -65.02 -48.89 48.07
CA PRO A 557 -64.53 -47.55 47.76
C PRO A 557 -65.13 -46.96 46.47
N ILE A 558 -65.29 -45.63 46.42
CA ILE A 558 -65.63 -44.90 45.18
C ILE A 558 -64.37 -44.76 44.34
N LYS A 559 -64.43 -45.11 43.06
CA LYS A 559 -63.29 -45.18 42.15
C LYS A 559 -63.39 -44.15 41.02
N PHE A 560 -62.25 -43.57 40.67
CA PHE A 560 -62.06 -42.69 39.52
C PHE A 560 -60.83 -43.13 38.72
N ASN A 561 -60.86 -42.89 37.41
CA ASN A 561 -59.71 -43.01 36.54
C ASN A 561 -59.09 -41.64 36.30
N VAL A 562 -57.78 -41.56 36.45
CA VAL A 562 -56.97 -40.37 36.23
C VAL A 562 -56.07 -40.63 35.01
N GLN A 563 -56.06 -39.69 34.07
CA GLN A 563 -55.21 -39.74 32.89
C GLN A 563 -54.40 -38.45 32.77
N PHE A 564 -53.07 -38.59 32.70
CA PHE A 564 -52.17 -37.50 32.32
C PHE A 564 -52.01 -37.45 30.79
N SER A 565 -51.65 -36.30 30.19
CA SER A 565 -51.42 -36.24 28.72
C SER A 565 -50.10 -36.88 28.28
N GLU A 566 -49.18 -37.11 29.20
CA GLU A 566 -47.87 -37.71 29.00
C GLU A 566 -47.45 -38.55 30.24
N PRO A 567 -46.44 -39.42 30.12
CA PRO A 567 -45.94 -40.19 31.26
C PRO A 567 -45.43 -39.28 32.38
N ILE A 568 -45.82 -39.58 33.62
CA ILE A 568 -45.38 -38.85 34.79
C ILE A 568 -44.27 -39.56 35.59
N ASN A 569 -43.57 -38.82 36.45
CA ASN A 569 -42.78 -39.42 37.49
C ASN A 569 -43.72 -40.00 38.56
N ILE A 570 -43.90 -41.32 38.55
CA ILE A 570 -44.83 -42.02 39.45
C ILE A 570 -44.56 -41.78 40.94
N TYR A 571 -43.33 -41.42 41.32
CA TYR A 571 -43.00 -41.12 42.71
C TYR A 571 -43.48 -39.73 43.16
N SER A 572 -43.81 -38.86 42.22
CA SER A 572 -44.37 -37.54 42.50
C SER A 572 -45.88 -37.54 42.66
N PHE A 573 -46.57 -38.64 42.34
CA PHE A 573 -48.02 -38.73 42.49
C PHE A 573 -48.41 -39.55 43.72
N THR A 574 -48.79 -38.86 44.78
CA THR A 574 -49.11 -39.43 46.09
C THR A 574 -50.53 -39.10 46.51
N ALA A 575 -51.08 -39.81 47.50
CA ALA A 575 -52.44 -39.58 47.97
C ALA A 575 -52.67 -38.14 48.51
N SER A 576 -51.61 -37.45 48.97
CA SER A 576 -51.70 -36.04 49.40
C SER A 576 -51.87 -35.04 48.26
N ASP A 577 -51.69 -35.48 47.01
CA ASP A 577 -51.86 -34.66 45.81
C ASP A 577 -53.31 -34.62 45.31
N ILE A 578 -54.17 -35.43 45.93
CA ILE A 578 -55.61 -35.48 45.64
C ILE A 578 -56.33 -34.71 46.74
N THR A 579 -56.95 -33.59 46.37
CA THR A 579 -57.83 -32.83 47.23
C THR A 579 -59.29 -33.17 46.93
N GLN A 580 -60.15 -32.98 47.92
CA GLN A 580 -61.60 -33.14 47.79
C GLN A 580 -62.22 -31.75 47.67
N GLU A 581 -63.24 -31.59 46.82
CA GLU A 581 -63.98 -30.32 46.74
C GLU A 581 -64.62 -29.96 48.10
N ALA A 582 -64.56 -28.68 48.48
CA ALA A 582 -64.81 -28.19 49.84
C ALA A 582 -66.23 -28.46 50.39
N GLU A 583 -67.22 -28.65 49.53
CA GLU A 583 -68.63 -28.90 49.92
C GLU A 583 -69.00 -30.40 49.85
N GLY A 584 -68.02 -31.30 49.67
CA GLY A 584 -68.26 -32.73 49.54
C GLY A 584 -68.20 -33.54 50.86
N ALA A 585 -68.20 -34.87 50.73
CA ALA A 585 -68.14 -35.80 51.86
C ALA A 585 -66.92 -35.54 52.75
N SER A 586 -67.10 -35.67 54.07
CA SER A 586 -66.03 -35.47 55.06
C SER A 586 -65.25 -36.76 55.37
N GLY A 587 -64.03 -36.64 55.90
CA GLY A 587 -63.23 -37.81 56.32
C GLY A 587 -62.77 -38.71 55.16
N VAL A 588 -62.56 -38.12 53.98
CA VAL A 588 -62.13 -38.85 52.78
C VAL A 588 -60.66 -39.25 52.88
N THR A 589 -60.37 -40.52 52.64
CA THR A 589 -59.02 -41.06 52.45
C THR A 589 -58.87 -41.55 51.03
N TRP A 590 -57.84 -41.05 50.34
CA TRP A 590 -57.52 -41.43 48.96
C TRP A 590 -56.45 -42.51 48.91
N SER A 591 -56.56 -43.39 47.92
CA SER A 591 -55.54 -44.37 47.56
C SER A 591 -55.33 -44.36 46.05
N ILE A 592 -54.11 -44.64 45.61
CA ILE A 592 -53.69 -44.57 44.20
C ILE A 592 -53.19 -45.94 43.77
N THR A 593 -53.58 -46.35 42.56
CA THR A 593 -53.03 -47.53 41.87
C THR A 593 -52.66 -47.13 40.45
N ASN A 594 -51.59 -47.71 39.91
CA ASN A 594 -51.21 -47.60 38.50
C ASN A 594 -51.43 -48.96 37.83
N PRO A 595 -52.65 -49.29 37.40
CA PRO A 595 -53.00 -50.63 36.97
C PRO A 595 -52.36 -51.02 35.62
N THR A 596 -52.01 -50.04 34.77
CA THR A 596 -51.46 -50.28 33.43
C THR A 596 -49.94 -50.25 33.39
N GLY A 597 -49.29 -49.58 34.34
CA GLY A 597 -47.83 -49.41 34.38
C GLY A 597 -47.28 -48.43 33.33
N ASP A 598 -48.13 -47.82 32.51
CA ASP A 598 -47.76 -46.89 31.43
C ASP A 598 -47.34 -45.50 31.95
N LYS A 599 -47.43 -45.29 33.27
CA LYS A 599 -47.13 -44.03 33.98
C LYS A 599 -47.98 -42.85 33.53
N LYS A 600 -49.07 -43.08 32.81
CA LYS A 600 -49.98 -42.07 32.27
C LYS A 600 -51.39 -42.24 32.81
N ASN A 601 -51.83 -43.48 33.01
CA ASN A 601 -53.17 -43.84 33.47
C ASN A 601 -53.12 -44.43 34.89
N PHE A 602 -53.94 -43.89 35.79
CA PHE A 602 -54.01 -44.28 37.19
C PHE A 602 -55.47 -44.49 37.60
N SER A 603 -55.70 -45.29 38.63
CA SER A 603 -57.00 -45.41 39.29
C SER A 603 -56.87 -44.95 40.73
N ILE A 604 -57.71 -44.00 41.13
CA ILE A 604 -57.79 -43.49 42.50
C ILE A 604 -59.06 -44.01 43.16
N SER A 605 -58.99 -44.29 44.46
CA SER A 605 -60.11 -44.85 45.24
C SER A 605 -60.28 -44.08 46.55
N ALA A 606 -61.53 -43.70 46.85
CA ALA A 606 -61.93 -42.93 48.01
C ALA A 606 -62.71 -43.80 49.01
N ILE A 607 -62.35 -43.69 50.29
CA ILE A 607 -63.15 -44.18 51.42
C ILE A 607 -63.50 -42.97 52.28
N THR A 608 -64.78 -42.83 52.64
CA THR A 608 -65.28 -41.75 53.51
C THR A 608 -66.00 -42.33 54.72
N SER A 609 -65.92 -41.63 55.86
CA SER A 609 -66.68 -41.95 57.07
C SER A 609 -68.09 -41.35 57.09
N ASP A 610 -68.44 -40.54 56.10
CA ASP A 610 -69.72 -39.85 55.96
C ASP A 610 -70.33 -40.08 54.56
N TYR A 611 -71.48 -39.47 54.28
CA TYR A 611 -72.16 -39.53 52.99
C TYR A 611 -72.08 -38.17 52.29
N GLY A 612 -72.19 -38.18 50.96
CA GLY A 612 -72.18 -36.99 50.12
C GLY A 612 -71.29 -37.12 48.90
N ILE A 613 -71.09 -35.98 48.24
CA ILE A 613 -70.38 -35.88 46.96
C ILE A 613 -68.88 -36.12 47.14
N LEU A 614 -68.33 -37.09 46.42
CA LEU A 614 -66.89 -37.32 46.29
C LEU A 614 -66.45 -36.79 44.93
N LYS A 615 -65.51 -35.85 44.94
CA LYS A 615 -65.01 -35.17 43.75
C LYS A 615 -63.53 -34.87 43.91
N PRO A 616 -62.65 -35.72 43.34
CA PRO A 616 -61.22 -35.52 43.42
C PRO A 616 -60.78 -34.37 42.52
N ILE A 617 -59.87 -33.56 43.04
CA ILE A 617 -59.17 -32.49 42.35
C ILE A 617 -57.67 -32.78 42.47
N ILE A 618 -56.95 -32.68 41.36
CA ILE A 618 -55.49 -32.62 41.37
C ILE A 618 -55.12 -31.19 40.98
N GLU A 619 -54.64 -30.44 41.95
CA GLU A 619 -54.25 -29.04 41.74
C GLU A 619 -53.03 -28.94 40.82
N GLU A 620 -52.74 -27.72 40.37
CA GLU A 620 -51.55 -27.51 39.56
C GLU A 620 -50.25 -27.75 40.34
N ASN A 621 -49.22 -28.24 39.64
CA ASN A 621 -47.87 -28.49 40.16
C ASN A 621 -47.79 -29.50 41.31
N ARG A 622 -48.80 -30.35 41.47
CA ARG A 622 -48.82 -31.40 42.48
C ARG A 622 -48.08 -32.65 42.05
N VAL A 623 -48.12 -32.93 40.75
CA VAL A 623 -47.54 -34.11 40.12
C VAL A 623 -46.55 -33.66 39.06
N LEU A 624 -45.36 -34.23 39.06
CA LEU A 624 -44.31 -33.92 38.12
C LEU A 624 -44.27 -34.96 37.00
N ASP A 625 -44.03 -34.52 35.77
CA ASP A 625 -43.67 -35.44 34.70
C ASP A 625 -42.28 -36.08 34.94
N SER A 626 -41.80 -36.88 34.00
CA SER A 626 -40.47 -37.49 34.10
C SER A 626 -39.31 -36.49 34.03
N VAL A 627 -39.54 -35.26 33.59
CA VAL A 627 -38.52 -34.21 33.40
C VAL A 627 -38.65 -33.07 34.42
N GLY A 628 -39.64 -33.13 35.30
CA GLY A 628 -39.87 -32.20 36.41
C GLY A 628 -40.92 -31.12 36.14
N ASN A 629 -41.62 -31.10 35.01
CA ASN A 629 -42.70 -30.14 34.80
C ASN A 629 -43.92 -30.51 35.65
N GLY A 630 -44.45 -29.53 36.39
CA GLY A 630 -45.66 -29.71 37.19
C GLY A 630 -46.92 -29.80 36.33
N ASN A 631 -47.85 -30.68 36.69
CA ASN A 631 -49.12 -30.84 35.98
C ASN A 631 -49.97 -29.55 35.98
N LYS A 632 -50.82 -29.40 34.97
CA LYS A 632 -51.93 -28.44 35.01
C LYS A 632 -53.05 -28.99 35.90
N ALA A 633 -53.83 -28.11 36.52
CA ALA A 633 -54.97 -28.53 37.34
C ALA A 633 -55.93 -29.45 36.56
N SER A 634 -56.52 -30.43 37.26
CA SER A 634 -57.45 -31.39 36.66
C SER A 634 -58.66 -30.70 36.01
N ALA A 635 -59.01 -31.13 34.80
CA ALA A 635 -60.12 -30.53 34.04
C ALA A 635 -61.49 -30.88 34.65
N SER A 636 -62.43 -29.92 34.63
CA SER A 636 -63.81 -30.05 35.14
C SER A 636 -64.84 -30.41 34.06
N ASN A 637 -64.41 -30.70 32.83
CA ASN A 637 -65.29 -30.94 31.67
C ASN A 637 -65.67 -32.42 31.49
N THR A 638 -65.34 -33.27 32.46
CA THR A 638 -65.66 -34.69 32.49
C THR A 638 -66.36 -35.05 33.79
N ASP A 639 -67.15 -36.12 33.78
CA ASP A 639 -67.88 -36.57 34.96
C ASP A 639 -66.91 -37.12 36.01
N ASN A 640 -66.48 -36.26 36.94
CA ASN A 640 -65.54 -36.55 38.02
C ASN A 640 -66.21 -36.52 39.41
N GLU A 641 -67.53 -36.68 39.46
CA GLU A 641 -68.34 -36.56 40.66
C GLU A 641 -69.08 -37.88 40.92
N VAL A 642 -69.21 -38.29 42.19
CA VAL A 642 -70.07 -39.42 42.57
C VAL A 642 -70.72 -39.11 43.91
N ASP A 643 -72.05 -39.24 43.99
CA ASP A 643 -72.79 -39.11 45.23
C ASP A 643 -72.76 -40.43 46.01
N TYR A 644 -72.10 -40.47 47.18
CA TYR A 644 -72.10 -41.64 48.05
C TYR A 644 -73.20 -41.54 49.11
N GLN A 645 -74.17 -42.45 49.02
CA GLN A 645 -75.37 -42.44 49.84
C GLN A 645 -75.37 -43.55 50.90
N LYS A 646 -76.12 -43.29 51.98
CA LYS A 646 -76.30 -44.22 53.09
C LYS A 646 -76.97 -45.53 52.65
N PRO A 647 -76.34 -46.70 52.89
CA PRO A 647 -77.02 -47.97 52.69
C PRO A 647 -78.28 -48.02 53.56
N LEU A 648 -79.42 -48.38 52.95
CA LEU A 648 -80.66 -48.56 53.69
C LEU A 648 -80.51 -49.74 54.66
N SER A 649 -80.56 -49.48 55.97
CA SER A 649 -80.65 -50.54 56.98
C SER A 649 -82.11 -50.84 57.26
N VAL A 650 -82.56 -52.04 56.90
CA VAL A 650 -83.85 -52.59 57.34
C VAL A 650 -83.59 -53.41 58.60
N THR A 651 -84.06 -52.92 59.75
CA THR A 651 -84.11 -53.73 60.97
C THR A 651 -85.40 -54.55 60.95
N VAL A 652 -85.28 -55.87 60.88
CA VAL A 652 -86.43 -56.77 61.13
C VAL A 652 -86.34 -57.21 62.58
N ASP A 653 -87.12 -56.56 63.44
CA ASP A 653 -87.31 -57.02 64.82
C ASP A 653 -88.31 -58.18 64.86
N GLN A 654 -88.03 -59.19 65.68
CA GLN A 654 -88.96 -60.29 65.90
C GLN A 654 -90.22 -59.75 66.58
N ALA A 655 -91.40 -60.02 66.02
CA ALA A 655 -92.65 -59.61 66.63
C ALA A 655 -92.76 -60.26 68.02
N SER A 656 -93.10 -59.47 69.04
CA SER A 656 -93.06 -59.82 70.48
C SER A 656 -93.92 -61.01 70.93
N LYS A 657 -94.55 -61.75 70.00
CA LYS A 657 -95.41 -62.91 70.26
C LYS A 657 -95.09 -64.16 69.42
N GLN A 658 -93.99 -64.17 68.65
CA GLN A 658 -93.63 -65.36 67.87
C GLN A 658 -92.86 -66.35 68.75
N GLN A 659 -93.44 -67.53 69.00
CA GLN A 659 -92.76 -68.65 69.68
C GLN A 659 -91.79 -69.37 68.71
N ASP A 660 -90.64 -69.77 69.27
CA ASP A 660 -89.56 -70.50 68.61
C ASP A 660 -89.99 -71.95 68.29
N PRO A 661 -89.73 -72.50 67.07
CA PRO A 661 -90.24 -73.82 66.72
C PRO A 661 -89.47 -74.95 67.43
N THR A 662 -90.20 -75.77 68.18
CA THR A 662 -89.74 -77.03 68.77
C THR A 662 -89.70 -78.15 67.71
N ILE A 663 -88.60 -78.90 67.67
CA ILE A 663 -88.44 -80.18 66.96
C ILE A 663 -88.90 -81.31 67.89
N ASP A 664 -89.58 -82.32 67.32
CA ASP A 664 -90.09 -83.54 67.96
C ASP A 664 -89.01 -84.38 68.67
#